data_AF-A0A2V9VZS8-F1
#
_entry.id   AF-A0A2V9VZS8-F1
#
_cell.length_a   1.000
_cell.length_b   1.000
_cell.length_c   1.000
_cell.angle_alpha   90.00
_cell.angle_beta   90.00
_cell.angle_gamma   90.00
#
_symmetry.space_group_name_H-M   'P 1'
#
loop_
_entity.id
_entity.type
_entity.pdbx_description
1 polymer ?
#
loop_
_entity_poly.entity_id
_entity_poly.type
_entity_poly.pdbx_seq_one_letter_code
_entity_poly.pdbx_strand_id
1 'polypeptide(L)'
;MELMRAHGHEVALFSMADPRGEETPYDRHYLPHIDFKAKAGFWQKVRWAGHAIYSIDARRRLRAMIAAFRPDVAHVRNIYHHLSPSILWELKAQNIPVLYHLNDFKLLCPTYNLVSQGEACEACKGGAFRHVVAAKCYPGVSARVALATEAYVHRWLGTYRKCVDLFLAPSQFVRDKFVEHGWNGDKFEVLPHFQTPHTFRAPKNDGPLLYFGRLSPEKGIDDLLRSMQKVPHMKLIVAGDGPQRTELRELASSLGLANVNFVGHVAGAERDDLIAESRFTILPSHAYETLGKTILESYAEGRAVIASDMGSRRELVHEGETGLLYRTGDVNQLTSVIQLLGSNPEIADKMGRAGWETLRERHAPEQHYQKLVSLYERLVHRKAPRASSDSAARHETLAVVQKRRLRVAFIGGRGVISKYSGIETYYEEVGQRLVQMGHEVTIYCRNYFTPDLAKHNGIRLVRLPTIRSKHLETVIHTLLSTAHALTQRYDVIHYHALGPALFSFLPRLLRRKTAVTVQGLDWQRKKWGRLASAVLRVGERASMKLPNATMVVSQTLQKHYRETYGKSAFYVPNGGILRHRSEPRAILEWGLEPGKYILFLGRFSPEKGCHLLVEAFEHIETDVKLVMAGGSSYCDEYSRELRTHAGERIRILDWVSGEKLDELLTNAMVF
;
A
#
# COMPACT_ATOMS: atom_id res chain seq x y z
N MET A 1 14.04 -19.61 -9.14
CA MET A 1 15.42 -20.07 -9.38
C MET A 1 15.64 -20.25 -10.88
N GLU A 2 14.80 -21.01 -11.56
CA GLU A 2 14.80 -21.14 -13.03
C GLU A 2 14.84 -19.79 -13.75
N LEU A 3 13.96 -18.84 -13.39
CA LEU A 3 13.95 -17.49 -13.96
C LEU A 3 15.31 -16.77 -13.87
N MET A 4 16.06 -16.97 -12.78
CA MET A 4 17.39 -16.38 -12.61
C MET A 4 18.43 -17.11 -13.47
N ARG A 5 18.38 -18.46 -13.51
CA ARG A 5 19.28 -19.29 -14.34
C ARG A 5 19.09 -19.02 -15.83
N ALA A 6 17.85 -18.82 -16.27
CA ALA A 6 17.52 -18.47 -17.65
C ALA A 6 18.17 -17.14 -18.10
N HIS A 7 18.48 -16.26 -17.14
CA HIS A 7 19.20 -15.01 -17.37
C HIS A 7 20.71 -15.10 -17.07
N GLY A 8 21.26 -16.30 -17.00
CA GLY A 8 22.70 -16.54 -16.83
C GLY A 8 23.22 -16.40 -15.40
N HIS A 9 22.35 -16.25 -14.39
CA HIS A 9 22.78 -16.22 -12.99
C HIS A 9 23.03 -17.62 -12.45
N GLU A 10 24.12 -17.80 -11.71
CA GLU A 10 24.34 -19.02 -10.93
C GLU A 10 23.48 -19.00 -9.67
N VAL A 11 22.78 -20.10 -9.38
CA VAL A 11 21.84 -20.17 -8.24
C VAL A 11 21.97 -21.48 -7.50
N ALA A 12 22.39 -21.38 -6.24
CA ALA A 12 22.45 -22.48 -5.30
C ALA A 12 21.33 -22.39 -4.24
N LEU A 13 20.69 -23.52 -3.94
CA LEU A 13 19.66 -23.62 -2.91
C LEU A 13 20.31 -24.11 -1.61
N PHE A 14 19.94 -23.52 -0.47
CA PHE A 14 20.24 -24.07 0.85
C PHE A 14 18.91 -24.41 1.54
N SER A 15 18.65 -25.70 1.75
CA SER A 15 17.37 -26.18 2.28
C SER A 15 17.54 -27.37 3.22
N MET A 16 16.40 -27.89 3.67
CA MET A 16 16.35 -29.26 4.17
C MET A 16 16.48 -30.24 3.02
N ALA A 17 16.94 -31.45 3.33
CA ALA A 17 16.88 -32.59 2.43
C ALA A 17 15.41 -33.01 2.26
N ASP A 18 14.97 -33.11 1.01
CA ASP A 18 13.65 -33.60 0.60
C ASP A 18 13.85 -34.56 -0.58
N PRO A 19 13.41 -35.83 -0.48
CA PRO A 19 13.63 -36.83 -1.53
C PRO A 19 12.90 -36.51 -2.84
N ARG A 20 11.99 -35.53 -2.86
CA ARG A 20 11.28 -35.08 -4.07
C ARG A 20 12.06 -34.02 -4.85
N GLY A 21 13.13 -33.47 -4.27
CA GLY A 21 13.96 -32.46 -4.91
C GLY A 21 14.92 -33.08 -5.94
N GLU A 22 15.29 -32.29 -6.95
CA GLU A 22 16.39 -32.64 -7.86
C GLU A 22 17.72 -32.64 -7.11
N GLU A 23 18.60 -33.58 -7.44
CA GLU A 23 19.95 -33.62 -6.87
C GLU A 23 20.76 -32.39 -7.28
N THR A 24 21.44 -31.78 -6.31
CA THR A 24 22.33 -30.64 -6.56
C THR A 24 23.74 -30.89 -6.01
N PRO A 25 24.78 -30.21 -6.56
CA PRO A 25 26.13 -30.27 -6.00
C PRO A 25 26.24 -29.85 -4.53
N TYR A 26 25.21 -29.21 -3.98
CA TYR A 26 25.18 -28.69 -2.61
C TYR A 26 24.37 -29.54 -1.63
N ASP A 27 23.78 -30.66 -2.06
CA ASP A 27 22.91 -31.51 -1.23
C ASP A 27 23.62 -32.02 0.03
N ARG A 28 24.93 -32.26 -0.04
CA ARG A 28 25.77 -32.62 1.12
C ARG A 28 25.71 -31.59 2.26
N HIS A 29 25.35 -30.34 1.95
CA HIS A 29 25.19 -29.26 2.91
C HIS A 29 23.75 -29.13 3.45
N TYR A 30 22.76 -29.83 2.88
CA TYR A 30 21.38 -29.73 3.35
C TYR A 30 21.22 -30.25 4.77
N LEU A 31 20.21 -29.72 5.47
CA LEU A 31 19.86 -30.23 6.79
C LEU A 31 19.00 -31.49 6.67
N PRO A 32 19.27 -32.54 7.46
CA PRO A 32 18.38 -33.70 7.50
C PRO A 32 16.99 -33.28 7.98
N HIS A 33 15.96 -33.95 7.48
CA HIS A 33 14.60 -33.71 7.92
C HIS A 33 14.45 -34.10 9.41
N ILE A 34 13.86 -33.20 10.20
CA ILE A 34 13.56 -33.43 11.62
C ILE A 34 12.05 -33.47 11.77
N ASP A 35 11.48 -34.63 12.07
CA ASP A 35 10.04 -34.71 12.34
C ASP A 35 9.73 -34.18 13.74
N PHE A 36 9.43 -32.88 13.83
CA PHE A 36 9.02 -32.22 15.07
C PHE A 36 7.67 -32.73 15.62
N LYS A 37 6.89 -33.49 14.84
CA LYS A 37 5.61 -34.07 15.25
C LYS A 37 5.73 -35.51 15.75
N ALA A 38 6.89 -36.15 15.57
CA ALA A 38 7.11 -37.52 16.01
C ALA A 38 6.97 -37.67 17.54
N LYS A 39 6.52 -38.86 17.98
CA LYS A 39 6.55 -39.23 19.40
C LYS A 39 8.00 -39.38 19.85
N ALA A 40 8.51 -38.37 20.56
CA ALA A 40 9.87 -38.35 21.11
C ALA A 40 9.88 -38.18 22.63
N GLY A 41 10.96 -38.64 23.25
CA GLY A 41 11.22 -38.46 24.69
C GLY A 41 11.41 -36.98 25.06
N PHE A 42 11.27 -36.67 26.35
CA PHE A 42 11.35 -35.28 26.86
C PHE A 42 12.65 -34.57 26.42
N TRP A 43 13.80 -35.22 26.58
CA TRP A 43 15.11 -34.66 26.22
C TRP A 43 15.28 -34.41 24.72
N GLN A 44 14.74 -35.29 23.88
CA GLN A 44 14.74 -35.09 22.42
C GLN A 44 13.87 -33.88 22.04
N LYS A 45 12.70 -33.71 22.65
CA LYS A 45 11.84 -32.54 22.42
C LYS A 45 12.50 -31.23 22.83
N VAL A 46 13.22 -31.21 23.96
CA VAL A 46 13.99 -30.04 24.41
C VAL A 46 15.10 -29.72 23.40
N ARG A 47 15.85 -30.72 22.95
CA ARG A 47 16.91 -30.55 21.95
C ARG A 47 16.36 -30.04 20.61
N TRP A 48 15.23 -30.56 20.15
CA TRP A 48 14.54 -30.10 18.95
C TRP A 48 14.05 -28.65 19.08
N ALA A 49 13.45 -28.29 20.21
CA ALA A 49 13.06 -26.90 20.47
C ALA A 49 14.28 -25.95 20.48
N GLY A 50 15.38 -26.37 21.10
CA GLY A 50 16.65 -25.63 21.06
C GLY A 50 17.17 -25.45 19.64
N HIS A 51 17.13 -26.50 18.81
CA HIS A 51 17.51 -26.44 17.40
C HIS A 51 16.63 -25.47 16.60
N ALA A 52 15.31 -25.50 16.83
CA ALA A 52 14.37 -24.60 16.16
C ALA A 52 14.64 -23.12 16.44
N ILE A 53 15.00 -22.80 17.68
CA ILE A 53 15.38 -21.45 18.09
C ILE A 53 16.79 -21.10 17.56
N TYR A 54 17.76 -22.00 17.71
CA TYR A 54 19.13 -21.72 17.31
C TYR A 54 19.90 -22.99 16.90
N SER A 55 20.01 -23.20 15.59
CA SER A 55 20.75 -24.36 15.04
C SER A 55 22.21 -24.02 14.75
N ILE A 56 23.13 -24.59 15.55
CA ILE A 56 24.57 -24.53 15.28
C ILE A 56 24.93 -25.36 14.04
N ASP A 57 24.26 -26.50 13.85
CA ASP A 57 24.49 -27.37 12.70
C ASP A 57 24.13 -26.66 11.38
N ALA A 58 23.01 -25.94 11.35
CA ALA A 58 22.61 -25.14 10.20
C ALA A 58 23.65 -24.06 9.86
N ARG A 59 24.18 -23.35 10.87
CA ARG A 59 25.24 -22.36 10.67
C ARG A 59 26.51 -22.99 10.08
N ARG A 60 26.94 -24.13 10.61
CA ARG A 60 28.14 -24.84 10.13
C ARG A 60 27.97 -25.32 8.68
N ARG A 61 26.82 -25.90 8.36
CA ARG A 61 26.50 -26.38 7.01
C ARG A 61 26.41 -25.22 6.01
N LEU A 62 25.73 -24.13 6.38
CA LEU A 62 25.66 -22.94 5.54
C LEU A 62 27.05 -22.32 5.33
N ARG A 63 27.90 -22.26 6.35
CA ARG A 63 29.29 -21.80 6.22
C ARG A 63 30.06 -22.62 5.17
N ALA A 64 29.95 -23.94 5.21
CA ALA A 64 30.60 -24.82 4.25
C ALA A 64 30.07 -24.59 2.82
N MET A 65 28.75 -24.38 2.67
CA MET A 65 28.16 -24.06 1.38
C MET A 65 28.58 -22.68 0.86
N ILE A 66 28.63 -21.66 1.72
CA ILE A 66 29.14 -20.32 1.38
C ILE A 66 30.58 -20.40 0.88
N ALA A 67 31.44 -21.20 1.52
CA ALA A 67 32.82 -21.37 1.10
C ALA A 67 32.93 -22.03 -0.29
N ALA A 68 32.01 -22.96 -0.61
CA ALA A 68 31.97 -23.66 -1.89
C ALA A 68 31.36 -22.81 -3.02
N PHE A 69 30.25 -22.11 -2.75
CA PHE A 69 29.49 -21.38 -3.76
C PHE A 69 29.89 -19.90 -3.91
N ARG A 70 30.38 -19.27 -2.83
CA ARG A 70 30.76 -17.85 -2.78
C ARG A 70 29.65 -16.89 -3.28
N PRO A 71 28.47 -16.88 -2.65
CA PRO A 71 27.34 -16.07 -3.11
C PRO A 71 27.58 -14.56 -2.97
N ASP A 72 27.19 -13.78 -3.98
CA ASP A 72 27.16 -12.31 -3.93
C ASP A 72 26.01 -11.77 -3.06
N VAL A 73 24.89 -12.49 -3.00
CA VAL A 73 23.68 -12.13 -2.26
C VAL A 73 22.95 -13.37 -1.76
N ALA A 74 22.37 -13.30 -0.57
CA ALA A 74 21.51 -14.33 -0.02
C ALA A 74 20.04 -13.89 -0.05
N HIS A 75 19.22 -14.61 -0.83
CA HIS A 75 17.76 -14.47 -0.82
C HIS A 75 17.15 -15.50 0.12
N VAL A 76 16.62 -15.02 1.25
CA VAL A 76 16.14 -15.85 2.35
C VAL A 76 14.63 -15.94 2.37
N ARG A 77 14.10 -17.17 2.54
CA ARG A 77 12.66 -17.48 2.65
C ARG A 77 12.46 -18.56 3.73
N ASN A 78 11.43 -18.41 4.55
CA ASN A 78 10.87 -19.42 5.46
C ASN A 78 11.91 -20.30 6.20
N ILE A 79 12.83 -19.67 6.92
CA ILE A 79 13.96 -20.35 7.59
C ILE A 79 13.65 -20.90 8.98
N TYR A 80 12.40 -20.84 9.41
CA TYR A 80 12.00 -21.16 10.79
C TYR A 80 12.08 -22.68 11.06
N HIS A 81 12.27 -23.08 12.31
CA HIS A 81 12.34 -24.47 12.83
C HIS A 81 13.52 -25.33 12.36
N HIS A 82 13.63 -25.59 11.06
CA HIS A 82 14.64 -26.53 10.57
C HIS A 82 15.96 -25.82 10.30
N LEU A 83 15.95 -24.80 9.44
CA LEU A 83 17.17 -24.03 9.18
C LEU A 83 17.53 -23.15 10.37
N SER A 84 16.51 -22.73 11.15
CA SER A 84 16.60 -21.77 12.25
C SER A 84 17.05 -20.37 11.79
N PRO A 85 16.60 -19.29 12.46
CA PRO A 85 17.10 -17.94 12.17
C PRO A 85 18.59 -17.74 12.50
N SER A 86 19.25 -18.74 13.10
CA SER A 86 20.70 -18.75 13.35
C SER A 86 21.52 -18.53 12.08
N ILE A 87 21.04 -18.98 10.91
CA ILE A 87 21.75 -18.83 9.64
C ILE A 87 21.96 -17.37 9.22
N LEU A 88 21.07 -16.46 9.66
CA LEU A 88 21.19 -15.03 9.37
C LEU A 88 22.45 -14.43 10.03
N TRP A 89 22.82 -14.92 11.21
CA TRP A 89 24.05 -14.51 11.88
C TRP A 89 25.30 -15.00 11.14
N GLU A 90 25.22 -16.16 10.48
CA GLU A 90 26.32 -16.65 9.64
C GLU A 90 26.49 -15.81 8.38
N LEU A 91 25.40 -15.53 7.67
CA LEU A 91 25.41 -14.65 6.49
C LEU A 91 25.99 -13.27 6.83
N LYS A 92 25.56 -12.71 7.97
CA LYS A 92 26.09 -11.44 8.47
C LYS A 92 27.58 -11.51 8.80
N ALA A 93 28.04 -12.58 9.47
CA ALA A 93 29.45 -12.75 9.82
C ALA A 93 30.35 -12.86 8.59
N GLN A 94 29.83 -13.42 7.49
CA GLN A 94 30.52 -13.54 6.20
C GLN A 94 30.34 -12.31 5.31
N ASN A 95 29.73 -11.22 5.83
CA ASN A 95 29.43 -9.98 5.10
C ASN A 95 28.56 -10.16 3.83
N ILE A 96 27.79 -11.24 3.72
CA ILE A 96 26.90 -11.47 2.58
C ILE A 96 25.66 -10.55 2.72
N PRO A 97 25.26 -9.78 1.70
CA PRO A 97 24.00 -9.05 1.68
C PRO A 97 22.79 -9.98 1.79
N VAL A 98 21.84 -9.66 2.67
CA VAL A 98 20.66 -10.48 2.94
C VAL A 98 19.38 -9.76 2.53
N LEU A 99 18.70 -10.33 1.53
CA LEU A 99 17.33 -9.99 1.17
C LEU A 99 16.39 -11.04 1.76
N TYR A 100 15.46 -10.64 2.63
CA TYR A 100 14.49 -11.54 3.26
C TYR A 100 13.11 -11.34 2.66
N HIS A 101 12.56 -12.37 2.01
CA HIS A 101 11.27 -12.27 1.33
C HIS A 101 10.14 -12.82 2.20
N LEU A 102 9.17 -11.96 2.47
CA LEU A 102 8.08 -12.16 3.42
C LEU A 102 6.92 -12.91 2.76
N ASN A 103 7.03 -14.23 2.68
CA ASN A 103 5.96 -15.10 2.14
C ASN A 103 4.82 -15.33 3.14
N ASP A 104 5.06 -15.03 4.42
CA ASP A 104 4.14 -15.24 5.53
C ASP A 104 4.29 -14.12 6.58
N PHE A 105 3.43 -14.16 7.60
CA PHE A 105 3.43 -13.21 8.71
C PHE A 105 4.18 -13.73 9.94
N LYS A 106 5.07 -14.73 9.84
CA LYS A 106 5.74 -15.36 11.01
C LYS A 106 6.43 -14.36 11.94
N LEU A 107 7.02 -13.32 11.37
CA LEU A 107 7.72 -12.28 12.15
C LEU A 107 6.76 -11.37 12.94
N LEU A 108 5.47 -11.35 12.59
CA LEU A 108 4.40 -10.62 13.28
C LEU A 108 3.54 -11.55 14.15
N CYS A 109 3.36 -12.79 13.70
CA CYS A 109 2.50 -13.81 14.29
C CYS A 109 3.25 -15.13 14.38
N PRO A 110 3.52 -15.70 15.57
CA PRO A 110 4.28 -16.94 15.69
C PRO A 110 3.69 -18.16 14.95
N THR A 111 2.40 -18.10 14.57
CA THR A 111 1.68 -19.10 13.78
C THR A 111 1.53 -18.75 12.29
N TYR A 112 2.38 -17.87 11.74
CA TYR A 112 2.55 -17.55 10.30
C TYR A 112 1.44 -16.76 9.63
N ASN A 113 0.20 -16.82 10.11
CA ASN A 113 -0.96 -16.44 9.30
C ASN A 113 -1.77 -15.25 9.82
N LEU A 114 -1.46 -14.71 11.02
CA LEU A 114 -2.30 -13.69 11.67
C LEU A 114 -3.77 -14.17 11.79
N VAL A 115 -3.98 -15.43 12.12
CA VAL A 115 -5.31 -16.01 12.31
C VAL A 115 -5.50 -16.49 13.74
N SER A 116 -6.68 -16.27 14.29
CA SER A 116 -7.12 -16.86 15.55
C SER A 116 -8.59 -17.23 15.43
N GLN A 117 -8.92 -18.50 15.70
CA GLN A 117 -10.30 -19.02 15.63
C GLN A 117 -10.96 -18.81 14.25
N GLY A 118 -10.21 -19.01 13.16
CA GLY A 118 -10.70 -18.83 11.78
C GLY A 118 -10.67 -17.39 11.27
N GLU A 119 -10.52 -16.40 12.14
CA GLU A 119 -10.61 -14.99 11.78
C GLU A 119 -9.25 -14.29 11.75
N ALA A 120 -9.15 -13.19 10.99
CA ALA A 120 -8.01 -12.29 11.03
C ALA A 120 -7.76 -11.75 12.45
N CYS A 121 -6.50 -11.75 12.88
CA CYS A 121 -6.10 -11.47 14.25
C CYS A 121 -4.84 -10.61 14.33
N GLU A 122 -4.88 -9.60 15.20
CA GLU A 122 -3.75 -8.70 15.46
C GLU A 122 -3.30 -8.69 16.93
N ALA A 123 -3.76 -9.65 17.76
CA ALA A 123 -3.47 -9.66 19.19
C ALA A 123 -1.97 -9.73 19.52
N CYS A 124 -1.13 -10.25 18.61
CA CYS A 124 0.33 -10.29 18.78
C CYS A 124 1.04 -8.96 18.47
N LYS A 125 0.30 -7.90 18.11
CA LYS A 125 0.85 -6.57 17.79
C LYS A 125 1.76 -6.06 18.89
N GLY A 126 2.81 -5.34 18.49
CA GLY A 126 3.84 -4.85 19.42
C GLY A 126 4.75 -5.94 20.01
N GLY A 127 4.61 -7.20 19.59
CA GLY A 127 5.39 -8.33 20.11
C GLY A 127 4.74 -9.03 21.31
N ALA A 128 3.41 -8.90 21.48
CA ALA A 128 2.66 -9.58 22.52
C ALA A 128 2.41 -11.07 22.19
N PHE A 129 3.47 -11.84 21.95
CA PHE A 129 3.39 -13.24 21.46
C PHE A 129 2.77 -14.23 22.45
N ARG A 130 2.55 -13.83 23.71
CA ARG A 130 1.83 -14.62 24.73
C ARG A 130 0.40 -14.99 24.30
N HIS A 131 -0.21 -14.18 23.43
CA HIS A 131 -1.56 -14.44 22.93
C HIS A 131 -1.68 -15.75 22.15
N VAL A 132 -0.60 -16.22 21.52
CA VAL A 132 -0.59 -17.55 20.86
C VAL A 132 -0.92 -18.67 21.84
N VAL A 133 -0.42 -18.57 23.07
CA VAL A 133 -0.72 -19.54 24.14
C VAL A 133 -2.15 -19.33 24.63
N ALA A 134 -2.51 -18.10 25.01
CA ALA A 134 -3.82 -17.78 25.60
C ALA A 134 -5.00 -18.10 24.68
N ALA A 135 -4.92 -17.72 23.40
CA ALA A 135 -5.97 -17.90 22.40
C ALA A 135 -5.94 -19.27 21.70
N LYS A 136 -5.03 -20.16 22.12
CA LYS A 136 -4.90 -21.54 21.61
C LYS A 136 -4.68 -21.61 20.08
N CYS A 137 -3.91 -20.68 19.51
CA CYS A 137 -3.74 -20.52 18.05
C CYS A 137 -2.97 -21.67 17.34
N TYR A 138 -2.42 -22.63 18.08
CA TYR A 138 -1.72 -23.79 17.52
C TYR A 138 -1.98 -25.05 18.36
N PRO A 139 -2.09 -26.25 17.75
CA PRO A 139 -2.33 -27.48 18.48
C PRO A 139 -1.19 -27.80 19.47
N GLY A 140 -1.57 -28.18 20.71
CA GLY A 140 -0.64 -28.53 21.78
C GLY A 140 -0.10 -27.33 22.55
N VAL A 141 -0.07 -27.44 23.89
CA VAL A 141 0.42 -26.35 24.77
C VAL A 141 1.93 -26.13 24.58
N SER A 142 2.72 -27.21 24.54
CA SER A 142 4.17 -27.14 24.39
C SER A 142 4.60 -26.47 23.08
N ALA A 143 3.93 -26.77 21.97
CA ALA A 143 4.21 -26.16 20.67
C ALA A 143 3.92 -24.64 20.69
N ARG A 144 2.80 -24.22 21.28
CA ARG A 144 2.47 -22.80 21.44
C ARG A 144 3.52 -22.04 22.27
N VAL A 145 3.95 -22.64 23.37
CA VAL A 145 5.02 -22.07 24.21
C VAL A 145 6.33 -21.98 23.42
N ALA A 146 6.72 -23.03 22.70
CA ALA A 146 7.93 -23.02 21.88
C ALA A 146 7.90 -21.92 20.79
N LEU A 147 6.79 -21.77 20.08
CA LEU A 147 6.62 -20.73 19.05
C LEU A 147 6.69 -19.31 19.65
N ALA A 148 6.07 -19.09 20.80
CA ALA A 148 6.13 -17.79 21.49
C ALA A 148 7.55 -17.50 22.00
N THR A 149 8.22 -18.49 22.58
CA THR A 149 9.61 -18.38 23.05
C THR A 149 10.57 -18.07 21.90
N GLU A 150 10.48 -18.80 20.78
CA GLU A 150 11.25 -18.53 19.56
C GLU A 150 11.10 -17.06 19.13
N ALA A 151 9.86 -16.57 19.06
CA ALA A 151 9.57 -15.20 18.65
C ALA A 151 10.15 -14.17 19.62
N TYR A 152 10.03 -14.38 20.94
CA TYR A 152 10.63 -13.49 21.94
C TYR A 152 12.16 -13.50 21.90
N VAL A 153 12.79 -14.68 21.77
CA VAL A 153 14.24 -14.82 21.71
C VAL A 153 14.80 -14.06 20.51
N HIS A 154 14.24 -14.24 19.31
CA HIS A 154 14.75 -13.53 18.14
C HIS A 154 14.42 -12.04 18.13
N ARG A 155 13.33 -11.64 18.79
CA ARG A 155 13.02 -10.23 19.05
C ARG A 155 14.06 -9.60 19.97
N TRP A 156 14.40 -10.27 21.08
CA TRP A 156 15.39 -9.82 22.05
C TRP A 156 16.81 -9.75 21.46
N LEU A 157 17.24 -10.81 20.76
CA LEU A 157 18.53 -10.83 20.05
C LEU A 157 18.57 -9.78 18.92
N GLY A 158 17.41 -9.36 18.42
CA GLY A 158 17.27 -8.50 17.25
C GLY A 158 17.74 -9.19 15.97
N THR A 159 17.62 -10.52 15.89
CA THR A 159 18.23 -11.36 14.84
C THR A 159 17.89 -10.84 13.45
N TYR A 160 16.59 -10.73 13.13
CA TYR A 160 16.14 -10.21 11.85
C TYR A 160 16.51 -8.74 11.62
N ARG A 161 16.31 -7.88 12.63
CA ARG A 161 16.57 -6.44 12.53
C ARG A 161 18.05 -6.13 12.26
N LYS A 162 18.96 -6.93 12.82
CA LYS A 162 20.41 -6.76 12.73
C LYS A 162 21.02 -7.46 11.52
N CYS A 163 20.45 -8.58 11.06
CA CYS A 163 21.07 -9.42 10.04
C CYS A 163 20.44 -9.30 8.65
N VAL A 164 19.21 -8.80 8.55
CA VAL A 164 18.56 -8.55 7.26
C VAL A 164 18.86 -7.12 6.80
N ASP A 165 19.38 -7.01 5.59
CA ASP A 165 19.68 -5.74 4.93
C ASP A 165 18.43 -5.14 4.31
N LEU A 166 17.60 -5.97 3.67
CA LEU A 166 16.34 -5.57 3.05
C LEU A 166 15.26 -6.65 3.18
N PHE A 167 14.04 -6.25 3.54
CA PHE A 167 12.85 -7.07 3.49
C PHE A 167 12.10 -6.83 2.18
N LEU A 168 11.73 -7.91 1.51
CA LEU A 168 10.91 -7.88 0.30
C LEU A 168 9.49 -8.27 0.67
N ALA A 169 8.60 -7.28 0.68
CA ALA A 169 7.18 -7.46 0.94
C ALA A 169 6.44 -7.70 -0.40
N PRO A 170 5.55 -8.69 -0.48
CA PRO A 170 4.81 -8.96 -1.71
C PRO A 170 3.64 -7.99 -1.94
N SER A 171 3.28 -7.17 -0.96
CA SER A 171 2.24 -6.14 -1.07
C SER A 171 2.57 -4.93 -0.21
N GLN A 172 1.93 -3.80 -0.52
CA GLN A 172 2.01 -2.60 0.29
C GLN A 172 1.36 -2.85 1.66
N PHE A 173 0.27 -3.61 1.72
CA PHE A 173 -0.37 -4.08 2.94
C PHE A 173 0.60 -4.82 3.86
N VAL A 174 1.39 -5.78 3.35
CA VAL A 174 2.38 -6.48 4.17
C VAL A 174 3.41 -5.51 4.71
N ARG A 175 3.96 -4.61 3.87
CA ARG A 175 4.92 -3.60 4.31
C ARG A 175 4.33 -2.73 5.43
N ASP A 176 3.12 -2.23 5.25
CA ASP A 176 2.46 -1.34 6.21
C ASP A 176 2.12 -2.07 7.51
N LYS A 177 1.70 -3.34 7.45
CA LYS A 177 1.54 -4.17 8.65
C LYS A 177 2.83 -4.29 9.45
N PHE A 178 3.97 -4.48 8.81
CA PHE A 178 5.25 -4.48 9.52
C PHE A 178 5.57 -3.11 10.14
N VAL A 179 5.33 -2.01 9.43
CA VAL A 179 5.54 -0.65 9.96
C VAL A 179 4.64 -0.37 11.17
N GLU A 180 3.36 -0.74 11.09
CA GLU A 180 2.39 -0.67 12.20
C GLU A 180 2.85 -1.47 13.44
N HIS A 181 3.66 -2.52 13.24
CA HIS A 181 4.25 -3.34 14.30
C HIS A 181 5.61 -2.82 14.79
N GLY A 182 5.98 -1.59 14.41
CA GLY A 182 7.19 -0.89 14.87
C GLY A 182 8.47 -1.33 14.16
N TRP A 183 8.36 -1.81 12.92
CA TRP A 183 9.53 -2.06 12.07
C TRP A 183 9.91 -0.80 11.29
N ASN A 184 11.19 -0.66 10.94
CA ASN A 184 11.66 0.46 10.13
C ASN A 184 11.23 0.26 8.66
N GLY A 185 10.33 1.11 8.17
CA GLY A 185 9.82 1.06 6.80
C GLY A 185 10.89 1.26 5.71
N ASP A 186 12.04 1.87 6.04
CA ASP A 186 13.16 2.07 5.09
C ASP A 186 13.87 0.76 4.74
N LYS A 187 13.65 -0.29 5.55
CA LYS A 187 14.17 -1.64 5.28
C LYS A 187 13.22 -2.48 4.41
N PHE A 188 12.14 -1.93 3.87
CA PHE A 188 11.16 -2.68 3.10
C PHE A 188 11.07 -2.16 1.68
N GLU A 189 11.11 -3.07 0.72
CA GLU A 189 10.73 -2.82 -0.67
C GLU A 189 9.53 -3.69 -1.01
N VAL A 190 8.61 -3.14 -1.81
CA VAL A 190 7.44 -3.87 -2.27
C VAL A 190 7.72 -4.44 -3.65
N LEU A 191 7.60 -5.75 -3.80
CA LEU A 191 7.69 -6.45 -5.07
C LEU A 191 6.65 -7.57 -5.10
N PRO A 192 5.52 -7.36 -5.80
CA PRO A 192 4.48 -8.37 -5.92
C PRO A 192 5.00 -9.67 -6.53
N HIS A 193 4.36 -10.78 -6.14
CA HIS A 193 4.55 -12.04 -6.84
C HIS A 193 4.12 -11.89 -8.30
N PHE A 194 4.69 -12.75 -9.13
CA PHE A 194 4.39 -12.86 -10.53
C PHE A 194 3.67 -14.18 -10.82
N GLN A 195 3.01 -14.23 -11.97
CA GLN A 195 2.44 -15.44 -12.55
C GLN A 195 2.68 -15.40 -14.06
N THR A 196 2.94 -16.58 -14.66
CA THR A 196 3.10 -16.66 -16.12
C THR A 196 1.73 -16.46 -16.78
N PRO A 197 1.58 -15.46 -17.66
CA PRO A 197 0.33 -15.28 -18.39
C PRO A 197 0.17 -16.42 -19.40
N HIS A 198 -1.01 -17.03 -19.46
CA HIS A 198 -1.34 -18.02 -20.48
C HIS A 198 -1.99 -17.35 -21.69
N THR A 199 -2.19 -18.12 -22.76
CA THR A 199 -2.95 -17.63 -23.91
C THR A 199 -4.38 -17.37 -23.46
N PHE A 200 -4.90 -16.16 -23.70
CA PHE A 200 -6.24 -15.79 -23.28
C PHE A 200 -7.28 -16.75 -23.89
N ARG A 201 -8.10 -17.35 -23.02
CA ARG A 201 -9.24 -18.19 -23.38
C ARG A 201 -10.51 -17.49 -22.91
N ALA A 202 -11.45 -17.25 -23.82
CA ALA A 202 -12.74 -16.70 -23.44
C ALA A 202 -13.47 -17.64 -22.46
N PRO A 203 -14.18 -17.11 -21.45
CA PRO A 203 -14.95 -17.95 -20.55
C PRO A 203 -16.07 -18.72 -21.23
N LYS A 204 -16.41 -19.89 -20.67
CA LYS A 204 -17.62 -20.63 -21.06
C LYS A 204 -18.81 -19.99 -20.34
N ASN A 205 -19.79 -19.48 -21.08
CA ASN A 205 -20.97 -18.81 -20.51
C ASN A 205 -21.76 -19.68 -19.51
N ASP A 206 -21.76 -21.00 -19.72
CA ASP A 206 -22.39 -22.02 -18.89
C ASP A 206 -21.43 -22.74 -17.93
N GLY A 207 -20.18 -22.25 -17.84
CA GLY A 207 -19.16 -22.80 -16.96
C GLY A 207 -19.51 -22.67 -15.47
N PRO A 208 -19.00 -23.57 -14.61
CA PRO A 208 -19.24 -23.51 -13.18
C PRO A 208 -18.50 -22.33 -12.53
N LEU A 209 -18.97 -21.89 -11.38
CA LEU A 209 -18.21 -21.07 -10.45
C LEU A 209 -17.07 -21.92 -9.86
N LEU A 210 -15.92 -21.32 -9.53
CA LEU A 210 -14.80 -22.06 -8.98
C LEU A 210 -14.27 -21.43 -7.69
N TYR A 211 -14.18 -22.25 -6.65
CA TYR A 211 -13.25 -22.03 -5.55
C TYR A 211 -12.08 -22.99 -5.71
N PHE A 212 -10.85 -22.49 -5.54
CA PHE A 212 -9.68 -23.34 -5.46
C PHE A 212 -8.71 -22.88 -4.37
N GLY A 213 -8.22 -23.82 -3.57
CA GLY A 213 -7.33 -23.53 -2.45
C GLY A 213 -7.46 -24.53 -1.31
N ARG A 214 -6.79 -24.24 -0.18
CA ARG A 214 -6.86 -25.08 1.02
C ARG A 214 -8.27 -25.03 1.62
N LEU A 215 -8.77 -26.16 2.13
CA LEU A 215 -10.04 -26.23 2.86
C LEU A 215 -9.78 -26.08 4.36
N SER A 216 -9.73 -24.85 4.84
CA SER A 216 -9.49 -24.50 6.24
C SER A 216 -10.41 -23.37 6.70
N PRO A 217 -10.69 -23.26 8.01
CA PRO A 217 -11.69 -22.32 8.54
C PRO A 217 -11.50 -20.89 8.04
N GLU A 218 -10.25 -20.42 7.98
CA GLU A 218 -9.93 -19.06 7.57
C GLU A 218 -10.15 -18.76 6.08
N LYS A 219 -10.49 -19.77 5.29
CA LYS A 219 -10.78 -19.63 3.86
C LYS A 219 -12.26 -19.33 3.58
N GLY A 220 -13.13 -19.37 4.59
CA GLY A 220 -14.52 -18.86 4.48
C GLY A 220 -15.39 -19.60 3.47
N ILE A 221 -15.12 -20.89 3.22
CA ILE A 221 -15.89 -21.69 2.22
C ILE A 221 -17.33 -21.91 2.70
N ASP A 222 -17.57 -21.91 4.01
CA ASP A 222 -18.89 -21.99 4.60
C ASP A 222 -19.80 -20.81 4.19
N ASP A 223 -19.28 -19.58 4.13
CA ASP A 223 -20.02 -18.43 3.58
C ASP A 223 -20.41 -18.64 2.12
N LEU A 224 -19.50 -19.22 1.34
CA LEU A 224 -19.75 -19.53 -0.06
C LEU A 224 -20.83 -20.60 -0.20
N LEU A 225 -20.79 -21.68 0.58
CA LEU A 225 -21.84 -22.71 0.57
C LEU A 225 -23.21 -22.14 0.96
N ARG A 226 -23.27 -21.27 1.98
CA ARG A 226 -24.50 -20.58 2.37
C ARG A 226 -25.02 -19.64 1.28
N SER A 227 -24.12 -19.02 0.52
CA SER A 227 -24.49 -18.20 -0.64
C SER A 227 -25.05 -19.06 -1.78
N MET A 228 -24.45 -20.23 -2.03
CA MET A 228 -24.91 -21.15 -3.08
C MET A 228 -26.32 -21.70 -2.85
N GLN A 229 -26.77 -21.78 -1.60
CA GLN A 229 -28.15 -22.13 -1.26
C GLN A 229 -29.18 -21.15 -1.86
N LYS A 230 -28.80 -19.87 -2.02
CA LYS A 230 -29.64 -18.80 -2.56
C LYS A 230 -29.56 -18.67 -4.08
N VAL A 231 -28.64 -19.40 -4.72
CA VAL A 231 -28.46 -19.44 -6.18
C VAL A 231 -28.42 -20.87 -6.72
N PRO A 232 -29.48 -21.68 -6.53
CA PRO A 232 -29.48 -23.11 -6.86
C PRO A 232 -29.29 -23.41 -8.35
N HIS A 233 -29.51 -22.43 -9.23
CA HIS A 233 -29.33 -22.54 -10.68
C HIS A 233 -27.86 -22.43 -11.13
N MET A 234 -26.95 -21.96 -10.26
CA MET A 234 -25.52 -21.87 -10.56
C MET A 234 -24.78 -23.06 -9.98
N LYS A 235 -23.82 -23.62 -10.73
CA LYS A 235 -22.98 -24.74 -10.28
C LYS A 235 -21.67 -24.22 -9.69
N LEU A 236 -21.21 -24.80 -8.57
CA LEU A 236 -19.92 -24.49 -7.96
C LEU A 236 -19.03 -25.74 -7.93
N ILE A 237 -17.77 -25.59 -8.36
CA ILE A 237 -16.70 -26.54 -8.11
C ILE A 237 -15.84 -26.03 -6.95
N VAL A 238 -15.59 -26.90 -5.98
CA VAL A 238 -14.69 -26.68 -4.85
C VAL A 238 -13.47 -27.59 -5.04
N ALA A 239 -12.36 -27.00 -5.48
CA ALA A 239 -11.10 -27.69 -5.76
C ALA A 239 -10.09 -27.43 -4.63
N GLY A 240 -9.87 -28.44 -3.79
CA GLY A 240 -9.00 -28.29 -2.64
C GLY A 240 -9.04 -29.49 -1.69
N ASP A 241 -8.10 -29.47 -0.76
CA ASP A 241 -8.12 -30.35 0.41
C ASP A 241 -7.68 -29.57 1.65
N GLY A 242 -7.98 -30.10 2.83
CA GLY A 242 -7.63 -29.49 4.09
C GLY A 242 -8.44 -30.01 5.27
N PRO A 243 -8.12 -29.54 6.48
CA PRO A 243 -8.73 -30.03 7.71
C PRO A 243 -10.26 -29.90 7.75
N GLN A 244 -10.83 -28.94 7.03
CA GLN A 244 -12.28 -28.67 7.03
C GLN A 244 -13.04 -29.44 5.95
N ARG A 245 -12.38 -30.32 5.17
CA ARG A 245 -13.01 -30.98 4.01
C ARG A 245 -14.29 -31.76 4.37
N THR A 246 -14.25 -32.55 5.45
CA THR A 246 -15.39 -33.34 5.89
C THR A 246 -16.54 -32.44 6.35
N GLU A 247 -16.25 -31.48 7.21
CA GLU A 247 -17.22 -30.52 7.76
C GLU A 247 -17.92 -29.72 6.65
N LEU A 248 -17.19 -29.29 5.61
CA LEU A 248 -17.76 -28.55 4.48
C LEU A 248 -18.67 -29.43 3.60
N ARG A 249 -18.36 -30.72 3.44
CA ARG A 249 -19.23 -31.67 2.72
C ARG A 249 -20.52 -31.95 3.49
N GLU A 250 -20.42 -32.12 4.81
CA GLU A 250 -21.58 -32.26 5.69
C GLU A 250 -22.45 -31.00 5.68
N LEU A 251 -21.83 -29.81 5.72
CA LEU A 251 -22.54 -28.53 5.59
C LEU A 251 -23.27 -28.46 4.25
N ALA A 252 -22.62 -28.78 3.13
CA ALA A 252 -23.28 -28.81 1.81
C ALA A 252 -24.47 -29.78 1.77
N SER A 253 -24.34 -30.96 2.37
CA SER A 253 -25.43 -31.94 2.47
C SER A 253 -26.59 -31.42 3.33
N SER A 254 -26.31 -30.84 4.50
CA SER A 254 -27.34 -30.29 5.39
C SER A 254 -28.09 -29.10 4.80
N LEU A 255 -27.42 -28.31 3.95
CA LEU A 255 -28.02 -27.21 3.21
C LEU A 255 -28.81 -27.67 1.96
N GLY A 256 -28.76 -28.96 1.62
CA GLY A 256 -29.44 -29.53 0.46
C GLY A 256 -28.81 -29.14 -0.89
N LEU A 257 -27.50 -28.85 -0.93
CA LEU A 257 -26.84 -28.32 -2.12
C LEU A 257 -26.52 -29.43 -3.14
N ALA A 258 -27.39 -29.61 -4.12
CA ALA A 258 -27.14 -30.49 -5.28
C ALA A 258 -26.22 -29.86 -6.35
N ASN A 259 -26.00 -28.54 -6.25
CA ASN A 259 -25.27 -27.73 -7.24
C ASN A 259 -23.79 -27.48 -6.86
N VAL A 260 -23.25 -28.15 -5.84
CA VAL A 260 -21.86 -28.01 -5.38
C VAL A 260 -21.11 -29.33 -5.51
N ASN A 261 -19.96 -29.31 -6.19
CA ASN A 261 -19.10 -30.49 -6.36
C ASN A 261 -17.70 -30.29 -5.74
N PHE A 262 -17.25 -31.25 -4.92
CA PHE A 262 -15.92 -31.24 -4.31
C PHE A 262 -14.98 -32.20 -5.02
N VAL A 263 -14.05 -31.67 -5.82
CA VAL A 263 -13.15 -32.47 -6.68
C VAL A 263 -11.85 -32.90 -6.00
N GLY A 264 -11.55 -32.39 -4.81
CA GLY A 264 -10.32 -32.70 -4.09
C GLY A 264 -9.13 -31.84 -4.53
N HIS A 265 -7.91 -32.24 -4.17
CA HIS A 265 -6.70 -31.49 -4.50
C HIS A 265 -6.38 -31.56 -5.99
N VAL A 266 -6.14 -30.40 -6.60
CA VAL A 266 -5.76 -30.25 -8.01
C VAL A 266 -4.49 -29.40 -8.11
N ALA A 267 -3.65 -29.66 -9.11
CA ALA A 267 -2.37 -28.96 -9.30
C ALA A 267 -1.95 -28.92 -10.78
N GLY A 268 -1.04 -28.00 -11.12
CA GLY A 268 -0.48 -27.89 -12.47
C GLY A 268 -1.56 -27.68 -13.54
N ALA A 269 -1.44 -28.41 -14.65
CA ALA A 269 -2.34 -28.28 -15.79
C ALA A 269 -3.82 -28.54 -15.44
N GLU A 270 -4.13 -29.50 -14.56
CA GLU A 270 -5.51 -29.79 -14.15
C GLU A 270 -6.16 -28.60 -13.45
N ARG A 271 -5.40 -27.90 -12.59
CA ARG A 271 -5.87 -26.67 -11.95
C ARG A 271 -6.11 -25.58 -12.99
N ASP A 272 -5.17 -25.40 -13.90
CA ASP A 272 -5.22 -24.35 -14.92
C ASP A 272 -6.42 -24.56 -15.86
N ASP A 273 -6.68 -25.80 -16.26
CA ASP A 273 -7.87 -26.17 -17.04
C ASP A 273 -9.16 -25.92 -16.24
N LEU A 274 -9.23 -26.29 -14.95
CA LEU A 274 -10.41 -25.98 -14.13
C LEU A 274 -10.68 -24.47 -14.02
N ILE A 275 -9.64 -23.66 -13.87
CA ILE A 275 -9.77 -22.20 -13.87
C ILE A 275 -10.25 -21.72 -15.26
N ALA A 276 -9.65 -22.21 -16.35
CA ALA A 276 -10.02 -21.87 -17.71
C ALA A 276 -11.44 -22.32 -18.12
N GLU A 277 -11.99 -23.34 -17.47
CA GLU A 277 -13.37 -23.80 -17.69
C GLU A 277 -14.40 -23.10 -16.78
N SER A 278 -13.94 -22.50 -15.68
CA SER A 278 -14.81 -21.79 -14.74
C SER A 278 -15.34 -20.49 -15.33
N ARG A 279 -16.52 -20.03 -14.92
CA ARG A 279 -17.03 -18.73 -15.37
C ARG A 279 -16.30 -17.57 -14.69
N PHE A 280 -16.13 -17.67 -13.38
CA PHE A 280 -15.30 -16.79 -12.57
C PHE A 280 -14.92 -17.52 -11.28
N THR A 281 -13.93 -16.97 -10.57
CA THR A 281 -13.40 -17.57 -9.35
C THR A 281 -13.83 -16.80 -8.12
N ILE A 282 -14.02 -17.49 -7.00
CA ILE A 282 -14.50 -16.90 -5.74
C ILE A 282 -13.51 -17.23 -4.62
N LEU A 283 -13.07 -16.18 -3.90
CA LEU A 283 -12.06 -16.26 -2.85
C LEU A 283 -12.60 -15.64 -1.55
N PRO A 284 -13.35 -16.42 -0.74
CA PRO A 284 -14.12 -15.88 0.38
C PRO A 284 -13.34 -15.73 1.70
N SER A 285 -12.00 -15.76 1.66
CA SER A 285 -11.16 -15.90 2.85
C SER A 285 -11.40 -14.82 3.92
N HIS A 286 -11.42 -15.22 5.18
CA HIS A 286 -11.54 -14.36 6.37
C HIS A 286 -10.18 -13.93 6.94
N ALA A 287 -9.08 -14.45 6.39
CA ALA A 287 -7.73 -14.12 6.80
C ALA A 287 -7.07 -13.06 5.91
N TYR A 288 -6.06 -12.41 6.49
CA TYR A 288 -5.09 -11.68 5.69
C TYR A 288 -4.30 -12.62 4.79
N GLU A 289 -4.07 -12.16 3.56
CA GLU A 289 -3.13 -12.77 2.65
C GLU A 289 -1.94 -11.83 2.46
N THR A 290 -0.80 -12.40 2.08
CA THR A 290 0.40 -11.61 1.78
C THR A 290 0.29 -10.92 0.43
N LEU A 291 -0.39 -11.55 -0.53
CA LEU A 291 -0.72 -10.93 -1.82
C LEU A 291 -2.03 -11.50 -2.41
N GLY A 292 -2.11 -12.82 -2.58
CA GLY A 292 -3.24 -13.50 -3.20
C GLY A 292 -2.86 -14.16 -4.51
N LYS A 293 -2.06 -15.22 -4.42
CA LYS A 293 -1.52 -15.89 -5.61
C LYS A 293 -2.61 -16.55 -6.46
N THR A 294 -3.69 -17.01 -5.83
CA THR A 294 -4.87 -17.54 -6.52
C THR A 294 -5.54 -16.50 -7.41
N ILE A 295 -5.52 -15.21 -7.04
CA ILE A 295 -6.03 -14.11 -7.88
C ILE A 295 -5.20 -14.01 -9.17
N LEU A 296 -3.86 -14.07 -9.06
CA LEU A 296 -2.98 -14.05 -10.23
C LEU A 296 -3.15 -15.30 -11.10
N GLU A 297 -3.40 -16.46 -10.49
CA GLU A 297 -3.70 -17.71 -11.20
C GLU A 297 -5.04 -17.61 -11.96
N SER A 298 -6.07 -17.00 -11.37
CA SER A 298 -7.33 -16.69 -12.06
C SER A 298 -7.13 -15.73 -13.24
N TYR A 299 -6.32 -14.68 -13.06
CA TYR A 299 -6.00 -13.73 -14.13
C TYR A 299 -5.18 -14.36 -15.25
N ALA A 300 -4.35 -15.36 -14.96
CA ALA A 300 -3.59 -16.08 -15.99
C ALA A 300 -4.49 -16.75 -17.02
N GLU A 301 -5.67 -17.20 -16.59
CA GLU A 301 -6.71 -17.80 -17.43
C GLU A 301 -7.82 -16.84 -17.85
N GLY A 302 -7.63 -15.53 -17.60
CA GLY A 302 -8.60 -14.50 -17.96
C GLY A 302 -9.94 -14.63 -17.24
N ARG A 303 -9.94 -15.04 -15.96
CA ARG A 303 -11.15 -15.14 -15.13
C ARG A 303 -11.32 -13.92 -14.25
N ALA A 304 -12.54 -13.41 -14.18
CA ALA A 304 -12.92 -12.46 -13.13
C ALA A 304 -12.81 -13.11 -11.75
N VAL A 305 -12.63 -12.27 -10.73
CA VAL A 305 -12.46 -12.69 -9.35
C VAL A 305 -13.48 -12.00 -8.47
N ILE A 306 -14.23 -12.77 -7.68
CA ILE A 306 -14.93 -12.26 -6.50
C ILE A 306 -14.05 -12.57 -5.29
N ALA A 307 -13.70 -11.57 -4.50
CA ALA A 307 -12.88 -11.77 -3.31
C ALA A 307 -13.42 -10.98 -2.11
N SER A 308 -13.20 -11.51 -0.90
CA SER A 308 -13.57 -10.73 0.29
C SER A 308 -12.60 -9.55 0.49
N ASP A 309 -13.14 -8.45 1.01
CA ASP A 309 -12.54 -7.12 0.96
C ASP A 309 -11.55 -6.85 2.09
N MET A 310 -10.42 -7.58 2.07
CA MET A 310 -9.48 -7.61 3.19
C MET A 310 -8.01 -7.74 2.75
N GLY A 311 -7.16 -6.90 3.36
CA GLY A 311 -5.71 -6.94 3.20
C GLY A 311 -5.24 -6.66 1.78
N SER A 312 -4.24 -7.42 1.33
CA SER A 312 -3.60 -7.25 0.02
C SER A 312 -4.53 -7.47 -1.18
N ARG A 313 -5.72 -8.04 -1.00
CA ARG A 313 -6.65 -8.32 -2.09
C ARG A 313 -7.14 -7.06 -2.80
N ARG A 314 -7.26 -5.94 -2.06
CA ARG A 314 -7.56 -4.61 -2.62
C ARG A 314 -6.46 -4.08 -3.56
N GLU A 315 -5.25 -4.63 -3.49
CA GLU A 315 -4.15 -4.24 -4.37
C GLU A 315 -4.15 -5.01 -5.70
N LEU A 316 -4.91 -6.11 -5.78
CA LEU A 316 -5.01 -6.94 -6.98
C LEU A 316 -6.38 -6.84 -7.66
N VAL A 317 -7.46 -6.88 -6.90
CA VAL A 317 -8.83 -6.78 -7.41
C VAL A 317 -9.20 -5.31 -7.48
N HIS A 318 -9.28 -4.77 -8.69
CA HIS A 318 -9.78 -3.43 -8.95
C HIS A 318 -11.30 -3.52 -9.11
N GLU A 319 -12.03 -3.00 -8.13
CA GLU A 319 -13.50 -3.03 -8.06
C GLU A 319 -14.13 -2.55 -9.38
N GLY A 320 -14.99 -3.39 -9.98
CA GLY A 320 -15.69 -3.07 -11.22
C GLY A 320 -14.84 -3.21 -12.50
N GLU A 321 -13.51 -3.38 -12.37
CA GLU A 321 -12.59 -3.49 -13.50
C GLU A 321 -12.08 -4.91 -13.70
N THR A 322 -11.53 -5.56 -12.68
CA THR A 322 -10.93 -6.90 -12.77
C THR A 322 -11.68 -7.95 -11.94
N GLY A 323 -12.68 -7.51 -11.19
CA GLY A 323 -13.47 -8.33 -10.28
C GLY A 323 -14.35 -7.49 -9.35
N LEU A 324 -14.91 -8.15 -8.35
CA LEU A 324 -15.76 -7.52 -7.33
C LEU A 324 -15.28 -7.90 -5.93
N LEU A 325 -15.34 -6.94 -5.02
CA LEU A 325 -15.05 -7.10 -3.62
C LEU A 325 -16.34 -7.08 -2.81
N TYR A 326 -16.39 -7.91 -1.77
CA TYR A 326 -17.50 -7.92 -0.81
C TYR A 326 -16.96 -7.92 0.61
N ARG A 327 -17.72 -7.36 1.55
CA ARG A 327 -17.35 -7.33 2.96
C ARG A 327 -17.16 -8.74 3.50
N THR A 328 -16.01 -9.00 4.10
CA THR A 328 -15.70 -10.29 4.73
C THR A 328 -16.79 -10.71 5.73
N GLY A 329 -17.23 -11.97 5.64
CA GLY A 329 -18.32 -12.51 6.47
C GLY A 329 -19.74 -12.15 6.01
N ASP A 330 -19.91 -11.27 5.02
CA ASP A 330 -21.22 -10.87 4.53
C ASP A 330 -21.73 -11.82 3.43
N VAL A 331 -22.42 -12.88 3.85
CA VAL A 331 -23.04 -13.88 2.97
C VAL A 331 -24.06 -13.26 2.01
N ASN A 332 -24.78 -12.21 2.42
CA ASN A 332 -25.80 -11.58 1.57
C ASN A 332 -25.14 -10.77 0.46
N GLN A 333 -24.10 -10.01 0.78
CA GLN A 333 -23.33 -9.28 -0.21
C GLN A 333 -22.62 -10.24 -1.16
N LEU A 334 -22.00 -11.32 -0.63
CA LEU A 334 -21.38 -12.38 -1.44
C LEU A 334 -22.40 -12.98 -2.43
N THR A 335 -23.61 -13.30 -1.96
CA THR A 335 -24.70 -13.79 -2.82
C THR A 335 -25.04 -12.78 -3.91
N SER A 336 -25.15 -11.50 -3.55
CA SER A 336 -25.53 -10.43 -4.49
C SER A 336 -24.49 -10.24 -5.60
N VAL A 337 -23.19 -10.27 -5.27
CA VAL A 337 -22.13 -10.16 -6.28
C VAL A 337 -21.99 -11.41 -7.14
N ILE A 338 -22.25 -12.61 -6.59
CA ILE A 338 -22.34 -13.85 -7.36
C ILE A 338 -23.49 -13.78 -8.37
N GLN A 339 -24.67 -13.33 -7.92
CA GLN A 339 -25.83 -13.14 -8.80
C GLN A 339 -25.55 -12.12 -9.89
N LEU A 340 -24.93 -10.98 -9.55
CA LEU A 340 -24.59 -9.94 -10.52
C LEU A 340 -23.71 -10.47 -11.66
N LEU A 341 -22.58 -11.12 -11.36
CA LEU A 341 -21.70 -11.67 -12.40
C LEU A 341 -22.31 -12.89 -13.10
N GLY A 342 -23.04 -13.73 -12.36
CA GLY A 342 -23.70 -14.91 -12.92
C GLY A 342 -24.91 -14.59 -13.81
N SER A 343 -25.54 -13.42 -13.67
CA SER A 343 -26.57 -12.93 -14.60
C SER A 343 -26.00 -12.12 -15.76
N ASN A 344 -24.76 -11.63 -15.66
CA ASN A 344 -24.13 -10.77 -16.67
C ASN A 344 -22.79 -11.34 -17.15
N PRO A 345 -22.77 -12.38 -18.01
CA PRO A 345 -21.54 -13.04 -18.45
C PRO A 345 -20.59 -12.07 -19.16
N GLU A 346 -21.11 -11.16 -19.97
CA GLU A 346 -20.36 -10.09 -20.66
C GLU A 346 -19.51 -9.26 -19.69
N ILE A 347 -20.04 -8.96 -18.50
CA ILE A 347 -19.32 -8.19 -17.46
C ILE A 347 -18.19 -9.03 -16.88
N ALA A 348 -18.45 -10.31 -16.56
CA ALA A 348 -17.44 -11.22 -16.06
C ALA A 348 -16.30 -11.43 -17.08
N ASP A 349 -16.62 -11.55 -18.36
CA ASP A 349 -15.65 -11.71 -19.45
C ASP A 349 -14.77 -10.46 -19.61
N LYS A 350 -15.41 -9.28 -19.58
CA LYS A 350 -14.69 -7.99 -19.62
C LYS A 350 -13.75 -7.85 -18.43
N MET A 351 -14.19 -8.22 -17.24
CA MET A 351 -13.37 -8.19 -16.02
C MET A 351 -12.21 -9.18 -16.09
N GLY A 352 -12.47 -10.40 -16.57
CA GLY A 352 -11.46 -11.43 -16.75
C GLY A 352 -10.38 -11.02 -17.74
N ARG A 353 -10.77 -10.38 -18.85
CA ARG A 353 -9.82 -9.79 -19.82
C ARG A 353 -8.98 -8.69 -19.18
N ALA A 354 -9.58 -7.76 -18.44
CA ALA A 354 -8.85 -6.71 -17.76
C ALA A 354 -7.88 -7.26 -16.69
N GLY A 355 -8.27 -8.33 -15.98
CA GLY A 355 -7.40 -9.06 -15.07
C GLY A 355 -6.20 -9.69 -15.77
N TRP A 356 -6.42 -10.35 -16.91
CA TRP A 356 -5.36 -10.92 -17.76
C TRP A 356 -4.38 -9.85 -18.29
N GLU A 357 -4.89 -8.71 -18.74
CA GLU A 357 -4.07 -7.57 -19.17
C GLU A 357 -3.24 -7.02 -18.00
N THR A 358 -3.85 -6.86 -16.83
CA THR A 358 -3.18 -6.40 -15.60
C THR A 358 -2.04 -7.35 -15.20
N LEU A 359 -2.28 -8.66 -15.25
CA LEU A 359 -1.26 -9.68 -14.99
C LEU A 359 -0.07 -9.52 -15.96
N ARG A 360 -0.35 -9.43 -17.27
CA ARG A 360 0.69 -9.32 -18.29
C ARG A 360 1.54 -8.06 -18.15
N GLU A 361 0.91 -6.95 -17.78
CA GLU A 361 1.58 -5.66 -17.66
C GLU A 361 2.36 -5.50 -16.35
N ARG A 362 1.83 -6.00 -15.24
CA ARG A 362 2.32 -5.66 -13.88
C ARG A 362 2.86 -6.85 -13.10
N HIS A 363 2.47 -8.07 -13.44
CA HIS A 363 2.76 -9.28 -12.67
C HIS A 363 3.36 -10.40 -13.53
N ALA A 364 3.94 -10.07 -14.68
CA ALA A 364 4.66 -11.04 -15.50
C ALA A 364 6.09 -11.29 -14.97
N PRO A 365 6.67 -12.48 -15.25
CA PRO A 365 7.97 -12.89 -14.69
C PRO A 365 9.11 -11.91 -15.00
N GLU A 366 9.14 -11.34 -16.20
CA GLU A 366 10.25 -10.50 -16.68
C GLU A 366 10.36 -9.18 -15.90
N GLN A 367 9.24 -8.50 -15.68
CA GLN A 367 9.19 -7.27 -14.90
C GLN A 367 9.59 -7.54 -13.43
N HIS A 368 9.19 -8.69 -12.89
CA HIS A 368 9.60 -9.10 -11.55
C HIS A 368 11.10 -9.36 -11.48
N TYR A 369 11.67 -10.05 -12.48
CA TYR A 369 13.10 -10.32 -12.59
C TYR A 369 13.91 -9.02 -12.61
N GLN A 370 13.58 -8.09 -13.52
CA GLN A 370 14.27 -6.80 -13.65
C GLN A 370 14.28 -6.02 -12.34
N LYS A 371 13.13 -5.98 -11.66
CA LYS A 371 13.03 -5.33 -10.35
C LYS A 371 13.88 -6.05 -9.31
N LEU A 372 13.78 -7.38 -9.21
CA LEU A 372 14.53 -8.18 -8.24
C LEU A 372 16.05 -8.04 -8.40
N VAL A 373 16.56 -8.11 -9.63
CA VAL A 373 18.00 -7.93 -9.91
C VAL A 373 18.47 -6.54 -9.52
N SER A 374 17.69 -5.49 -9.82
CA SER A 374 18.03 -4.13 -9.35
C SER A 374 18.10 -4.02 -7.83
N LEU A 375 17.33 -4.84 -7.08
CA LEU A 375 17.45 -4.90 -5.61
C LEU A 375 18.76 -5.57 -5.19
N TYR A 376 19.14 -6.67 -5.85
CA TYR A 376 20.40 -7.35 -5.59
C TYR A 376 21.61 -6.48 -5.88
N GLU A 377 21.68 -5.84 -7.04
CA GLU A 377 22.77 -4.93 -7.41
C GLU A 377 22.93 -3.82 -6.36
N ARG A 378 21.83 -3.19 -5.94
CA ARG A 378 21.86 -2.17 -4.87
C ARG A 378 22.40 -2.70 -3.55
N LEU A 379 22.10 -3.95 -3.20
CA LEU A 379 22.58 -4.59 -1.97
C LEU A 379 24.07 -4.91 -2.04
N VAL A 380 24.54 -5.44 -3.17
CA VAL A 380 25.95 -5.75 -3.42
C VAL A 380 26.78 -4.46 -3.42
N HIS A 381 26.36 -3.43 -4.14
CA HIS A 381 27.07 -2.14 -4.20
C HIS A 381 27.15 -1.40 -2.85
N ARG A 382 26.16 -1.59 -1.96
CA ARG A 382 26.21 -1.01 -0.60
C ARG A 382 27.24 -1.67 0.32
N LYS A 383 27.54 -2.95 0.11
CA LYS A 383 28.48 -3.73 0.95
C LYS A 383 29.88 -3.89 0.36
N ALA A 384 30.07 -3.61 -0.94
CA ALA A 384 31.40 -3.62 -1.54
C ALA A 384 32.35 -2.70 -0.72
N PRO A 385 33.53 -3.19 -0.31
CA PRO A 385 34.52 -2.33 0.35
C PRO A 385 34.84 -1.17 -0.59
N ARG A 386 34.73 0.06 -0.09
CA ARG A 386 35.14 1.26 -0.82
C ARG A 386 36.62 1.14 -1.14
N ALA A 387 36.95 0.62 -2.31
CA ALA A 387 38.27 0.77 -2.90
C ALA A 387 38.51 2.26 -3.07
N SER A 388 39.63 2.73 -2.52
CA SER A 388 40.12 4.09 -2.61
C SER A 388 40.17 4.56 -4.05
N SER A 389 39.31 5.51 -4.42
CA SER A 389 39.62 6.48 -5.46
C SER A 389 38.77 7.74 -5.26
N ASP A 390 39.48 8.86 -5.22
CA ASP A 390 38.95 10.21 -5.33
C ASP A 390 38.04 10.33 -6.56
N SER A 391 36.74 10.54 -6.34
CA SER A 391 35.99 11.56 -7.06
C SER A 391 34.66 11.83 -6.36
N ALA A 392 34.50 13.07 -5.93
CA ALA A 392 33.31 13.57 -5.28
C ALA A 392 32.14 13.64 -6.27
N ALA A 393 31.28 12.62 -6.29
CA ALA A 393 29.94 12.71 -6.87
C ALA A 393 28.92 12.17 -5.85
N ARG A 394 28.32 13.11 -5.11
CA ARG A 394 27.42 12.88 -3.99
C ARG A 394 26.06 12.33 -4.45
N HIS A 395 25.84 11.04 -4.31
CA HIS A 395 24.51 10.47 -4.06
C HIS A 395 24.34 10.31 -2.54
N GLU A 396 23.78 11.33 -1.89
CA GLU A 396 23.44 11.29 -0.47
C GLU A 396 22.23 10.36 -0.26
N THR A 397 22.53 9.18 0.26
CA THR A 397 21.56 8.19 0.76
C THR A 397 21.13 8.61 2.17
N LEU A 398 19.82 8.66 2.39
CA LEU A 398 19.17 8.82 3.70
C LEU A 398 19.57 7.68 4.65
N ALA A 399 20.62 7.91 5.44
CA ALA A 399 20.96 7.12 6.61
C ALA A 399 20.99 8.06 7.80
N VAL A 400 20.18 7.74 8.82
CA VAL A 400 20.11 8.32 10.17
C VAL A 400 20.92 9.62 10.33
N VAL A 401 20.34 10.73 9.89
CA VAL A 401 20.88 12.05 10.20
C VAL A 401 20.65 12.23 11.70
N GLN A 402 21.74 12.29 12.46
CA GLN A 402 21.82 13.07 13.69
C GLN A 402 21.19 14.43 13.34
N LYS A 403 19.89 14.64 13.64
CA LYS A 403 19.05 15.65 12.98
C LYS A 403 19.74 17.01 13.04
N ARG A 404 20.40 17.40 11.96
CA ARG A 404 20.92 18.75 11.82
C ARG A 404 19.71 19.66 11.89
N ARG A 405 19.68 20.58 12.85
CA ARG A 405 18.69 21.66 12.87
C ARG A 405 18.79 22.38 11.53
N LEU A 406 17.66 22.50 10.84
CA LEU A 406 17.57 23.11 9.51
C LEU A 406 16.77 24.39 9.62
N ARG A 407 17.14 25.41 8.85
CA ARG A 407 16.36 26.63 8.64
C ARG A 407 15.70 26.57 7.27
N VAL A 408 14.38 26.41 7.27
CA VAL A 408 13.59 26.19 6.07
C VAL A 408 12.67 27.38 5.82
N ALA A 409 12.66 27.90 4.60
CA ALA A 409 11.72 28.93 4.17
C ALA A 409 10.68 28.37 3.21
N PHE A 410 9.40 28.60 3.46
CA PHE A 410 8.31 28.25 2.55
C PHE A 410 7.83 29.50 1.79
N ILE A 411 7.81 29.39 0.45
CA ILE A 411 7.40 30.47 -0.46
C ILE A 411 6.41 29.91 -1.52
N GLY A 412 5.37 30.68 -1.84
CA GLY A 412 4.42 30.36 -2.92
C GLY A 412 2.96 30.19 -2.49
N GLY A 413 2.70 30.00 -1.20
CA GLY A 413 1.35 30.05 -0.61
C GLY A 413 0.90 31.48 -0.26
N ARG A 414 -0.35 31.64 0.19
CA ARG A 414 -0.86 32.95 0.67
C ARG A 414 -0.52 33.23 2.13
N GLY A 415 -0.40 32.19 2.95
CA GLY A 415 -0.05 32.30 4.36
C GLY A 415 -0.55 31.11 5.19
N VAL A 416 -0.82 31.33 6.47
CA VAL A 416 -1.33 30.33 7.44
C VAL A 416 -2.57 30.86 8.18
N ILE A 417 -3.18 30.05 9.06
CA ILE A 417 -4.34 30.36 9.92
C ILE A 417 -5.69 30.32 9.20
N SER A 418 -5.73 30.71 7.93
CA SER A 418 -6.90 30.54 7.08
C SER A 418 -6.83 29.20 6.34
N LYS A 419 -7.63 28.21 6.77
CA LYS A 419 -7.75 26.86 6.15
C LYS A 419 -8.41 26.92 4.76
N TYR A 420 -7.84 27.67 3.82
CA TYR A 420 -8.47 27.97 2.53
C TYR A 420 -8.06 26.99 1.41
N SER A 421 -6.82 26.47 1.41
CA SER A 421 -6.37 25.51 0.39
C SER A 421 -5.29 24.55 0.90
N GLY A 422 -5.03 23.50 0.11
CA GLY A 422 -4.04 22.48 0.46
C GLY A 422 -2.61 22.98 0.65
N ILE A 423 -2.20 24.09 0.00
CA ILE A 423 -0.85 24.66 0.24
C ILE A 423 -0.78 25.31 1.62
N GLU A 424 -1.82 26.07 2.02
CA GLU A 424 -1.85 26.72 3.33
C GLU A 424 -1.97 25.69 4.46
N THR A 425 -2.76 24.62 4.27
CA THR A 425 -2.80 23.49 5.21
C THR A 425 -1.44 22.80 5.30
N TYR A 426 -0.76 22.57 4.17
CA TYR A 426 0.59 22.00 4.18
C TYR A 426 1.57 22.88 4.97
N TYR A 427 1.54 24.20 4.73
CA TYR A 427 2.40 25.16 5.41
C TYR A 427 2.28 25.07 6.93
N GLU A 428 1.05 25.01 7.42
CA GLU A 428 0.75 24.96 8.84
C GLU A 428 1.11 23.59 9.44
N GLU A 429 0.62 22.50 8.85
CA GLU A 429 0.78 21.14 9.40
C GLU A 429 2.24 20.65 9.30
N VAL A 430 2.89 20.84 8.15
CA VAL A 430 4.29 20.43 7.95
C VAL A 430 5.22 21.39 8.66
N GLY A 431 4.94 22.69 8.62
CA GLY A 431 5.73 23.69 9.34
C GLY A 431 5.78 23.42 10.84
N GLN A 432 4.62 23.20 11.46
CA GLN A 432 4.53 22.89 12.89
C GLN A 432 5.28 21.60 13.25
N ARG A 433 5.13 20.54 12.45
CA ARG A 433 5.82 19.27 12.70
C ARG A 433 7.32 19.38 12.53
N LEU A 434 7.80 20.15 11.55
CA LEU A 434 9.23 20.44 11.40
C LEU A 434 9.78 21.22 12.61
N VAL A 435 9.01 22.17 13.14
CA VAL A 435 9.37 22.87 14.38
C VAL A 435 9.43 21.92 15.58
N GLN A 436 8.42 21.05 15.74
CA GLN A 436 8.41 20.00 16.79
C GLN A 436 9.58 19.03 16.65
N MET A 437 10.07 18.79 15.43
CA MET A 437 11.26 17.99 15.15
C MET A 437 12.58 18.74 15.41
N GLY A 438 12.53 19.98 15.88
CA GLY A 438 13.71 20.80 16.25
C GLY A 438 14.27 21.67 15.11
N HIS A 439 13.55 21.83 14.00
CA HIS A 439 13.94 22.70 12.89
C HIS A 439 13.37 24.12 13.06
N GLU A 440 13.96 25.09 12.36
CA GLU A 440 13.43 26.44 12.24
C GLU A 440 12.69 26.60 10.91
N VAL A 441 11.44 27.02 10.98
CA VAL A 441 10.61 27.23 9.78
C VAL A 441 10.21 28.70 9.70
N THR A 442 10.35 29.28 8.52
CA THR A 442 9.80 30.60 8.18
C THR A 442 8.79 30.46 7.05
N ILE A 443 7.60 31.02 7.20
CA ILE A 443 6.60 31.10 6.13
C ILE A 443 6.47 32.56 5.69
N TYR A 444 6.53 32.76 4.37
CA TYR A 444 6.27 34.05 3.75
C TYR A 444 4.79 34.19 3.45
N CYS A 445 4.15 35.15 4.11
CA CYS A 445 2.71 35.39 4.06
C CYS A 445 2.41 36.70 3.33
N ARG A 446 1.22 36.79 2.76
CA ARG A 446 0.65 38.04 2.26
C ARG A 446 0.06 38.82 3.43
N ASN A 447 0.37 40.11 3.50
CA ASN A 447 -0.06 40.98 4.60
C ASN A 447 -1.59 40.99 4.84
N TYR A 448 -2.42 40.93 3.79
CA TYR A 448 -3.88 40.95 3.93
C TYR A 448 -4.50 39.59 4.30
N PHE A 449 -3.75 38.48 4.19
CA PHE A 449 -4.28 37.13 4.34
C PHE A 449 -3.99 36.53 5.74
N THR A 450 -2.80 36.77 6.26
CA THR A 450 -2.40 36.28 7.59
C THR A 450 -2.42 37.44 8.60
N PRO A 451 -3.04 37.25 9.78
CA PRO A 451 -3.04 38.24 10.86
C PRO A 451 -1.63 38.72 11.23
N ASP A 452 -1.54 39.89 11.87
CA ASP A 452 -0.25 40.48 12.28
C ASP A 452 0.37 39.74 13.47
N LEU A 453 0.96 38.59 13.18
CA LEU A 453 1.59 37.71 14.16
C LEU A 453 3.04 37.46 13.75
N ALA A 454 3.95 37.58 14.71
CA ALA A 454 5.37 37.27 14.48
C ALA A 454 5.64 35.76 14.38
N LYS A 455 4.84 34.95 15.10
CA LYS A 455 4.94 33.49 15.12
C LYS A 455 3.56 32.84 15.22
N HIS A 456 3.44 31.64 14.66
CA HIS A 456 2.25 30.78 14.78
C HIS A 456 2.70 29.32 14.89
N ASN A 457 2.25 28.58 15.91
CA ASN A 457 2.68 27.20 16.18
C ASN A 457 4.21 26.99 16.16
N GLY A 458 4.95 27.99 16.67
CA GLY A 458 6.42 28.01 16.68
C GLY A 458 7.08 28.34 15.32
N ILE A 459 6.29 28.50 14.26
CA ILE A 459 6.75 28.92 12.93
C ILE A 459 6.93 30.43 12.90
N ARG A 460 8.03 30.93 12.32
CA ARG A 460 8.25 32.37 12.09
C ARG A 460 7.43 32.82 10.88
N LEU A 461 6.69 33.92 11.03
CA LEU A 461 5.92 34.50 9.92
C LEU A 461 6.61 35.77 9.42
N VAL A 462 6.74 35.90 8.10
CA VAL A 462 7.22 37.12 7.44
C VAL A 462 6.12 37.62 6.52
N ARG A 463 5.53 38.75 6.87
CA ARG A 463 4.44 39.37 6.11
C ARG A 463 5.02 40.41 5.18
N LEU A 464 4.82 40.25 3.88
CA LEU A 464 5.27 41.20 2.87
C LEU A 464 4.08 41.81 2.14
N PRO A 465 4.19 43.09 1.70
CA PRO A 465 3.17 43.72 0.91
C PRO A 465 3.03 43.01 -0.44
N THR A 466 1.81 42.99 -0.98
CA THR A 466 1.56 42.53 -2.35
C THR A 466 0.44 43.36 -2.99
N ILE A 467 0.46 43.47 -4.31
CA ILE A 467 -0.58 44.16 -5.08
C ILE A 467 -1.69 43.15 -5.38
N ARG A 468 -2.92 43.46 -4.96
CA ARG A 468 -4.10 42.61 -5.21
C ARG A 468 -4.50 42.68 -6.68
N SER A 469 -3.89 41.83 -7.49
CA SER A 469 -4.17 41.68 -8.93
C SER A 469 -4.31 40.21 -9.29
N LYS A 470 -5.30 39.88 -10.12
CA LYS A 470 -5.63 38.52 -10.55
C LYS A 470 -4.44 37.73 -11.12
N HIS A 471 -3.47 38.42 -11.72
CA HIS A 471 -2.36 37.77 -12.43
C HIS A 471 -0.96 38.12 -11.88
N LEU A 472 -0.79 39.30 -11.26
CA LEU A 472 0.54 39.77 -10.84
C LEU A 472 0.85 39.49 -9.37
N GLU A 473 -0.16 39.26 -8.54
CA GLU A 473 -0.01 39.15 -7.09
C GLU A 473 0.97 38.04 -6.67
N THR A 474 0.81 36.84 -7.24
CA THR A 474 1.68 35.68 -6.92
C THR A 474 3.11 35.91 -7.39
N VAL A 475 3.29 36.59 -8.52
CA VAL A 475 4.61 36.89 -9.11
C VAL A 475 5.35 37.89 -8.22
N ILE A 476 4.71 39.02 -7.91
CA ILE A 476 5.27 40.09 -7.08
C ILE A 476 5.59 39.57 -5.69
N HIS A 477 4.65 38.88 -5.05
CA HIS A 477 4.86 38.35 -3.71
C HIS A 477 5.96 37.29 -3.66
N THR A 478 6.07 36.41 -4.67
CA THR A 478 7.16 35.43 -4.73
C THR A 478 8.52 36.12 -4.92
N LEU A 479 8.59 37.15 -5.77
CA LEU A 479 9.82 37.91 -6.00
C LEU A 479 10.26 38.63 -4.72
N LEU A 480 9.37 39.35 -4.05
CA LEU A 480 9.66 40.05 -2.80
C LEU A 480 10.04 39.07 -1.68
N SER A 481 9.32 37.96 -1.56
CA SER A 481 9.63 36.88 -0.60
C SER A 481 10.99 36.27 -0.87
N THR A 482 11.33 36.04 -2.14
CA THR A 482 12.64 35.52 -2.54
C THR A 482 13.73 36.55 -2.21
N ALA A 483 13.56 37.81 -2.60
CA ALA A 483 14.53 38.88 -2.33
C ALA A 483 14.78 39.05 -0.83
N HIS A 484 13.73 39.07 -0.01
CA HIS A 484 13.88 39.08 1.45
C HIS A 484 14.56 37.80 1.94
N ALA A 485 14.21 36.62 1.42
CA ALA A 485 14.84 35.36 1.84
C ALA A 485 16.34 35.30 1.52
N LEU A 486 16.82 36.00 0.50
CA LEU A 486 18.25 36.09 0.17
C LEU A 486 19.05 36.89 1.21
N THR A 487 18.43 37.82 1.94
CA THR A 487 19.09 38.56 3.04
C THR A 487 19.15 37.74 4.34
N GLN A 488 18.41 36.63 4.39
CA GLN A 488 18.32 35.75 5.57
C GLN A 488 19.20 34.50 5.39
N ARG A 489 19.45 33.79 6.50
CA ARG A 489 20.24 32.55 6.49
C ARG A 489 19.31 31.32 6.51
N TYR A 490 18.95 30.83 5.34
CA TYR A 490 18.25 29.55 5.18
C TYR A 490 19.17 28.45 4.67
N ASP A 491 18.92 27.23 5.13
CA ASP A 491 19.53 26.01 4.62
C ASP A 491 18.79 25.52 3.37
N VAL A 492 17.45 25.66 3.36
CA VAL A 492 16.59 25.28 2.23
C VAL A 492 15.51 26.34 2.01
N ILE A 493 15.30 26.75 0.76
CA ILE A 493 14.15 27.56 0.35
C ILE A 493 13.25 26.69 -0.51
N HIS A 494 12.04 26.44 -0.04
CA HIS A 494 11.07 25.52 -0.62
C HIS A 494 9.93 26.31 -1.27
N TYR A 495 9.86 26.22 -2.59
CA TYR A 495 8.84 26.83 -3.42
C TYR A 495 7.65 25.89 -3.62
N HIS A 496 6.44 26.43 -3.68
CA HIS A 496 5.23 25.65 -3.89
C HIS A 496 4.47 26.14 -5.13
N ALA A 497 4.01 25.21 -5.95
CA ALA A 497 3.34 25.41 -7.24
C ALA A 497 4.25 25.85 -8.41
N LEU A 498 3.70 25.79 -9.63
CA LEU A 498 4.44 26.01 -10.88
C LEU A 498 4.89 27.46 -11.08
N GLY A 499 4.06 28.43 -10.71
CA GLY A 499 4.39 29.85 -10.84
C GLY A 499 5.62 30.23 -10.02
N PRO A 500 5.63 29.98 -8.68
CA PRO A 500 6.78 30.29 -7.83
C PRO A 500 8.07 29.55 -8.21
N ALA A 501 7.98 28.40 -8.87
CA ALA A 501 9.14 27.65 -9.34
C ALA A 501 10.05 28.47 -10.29
N LEU A 502 9.50 29.44 -11.02
CA LEU A 502 10.25 30.36 -11.88
C LEU A 502 11.34 31.14 -11.13
N PHE A 503 11.19 31.36 -9.83
CA PHE A 503 12.12 32.13 -9.01
C PHE A 503 13.16 31.27 -8.28
N SER A 504 13.05 29.94 -8.37
CA SER A 504 13.91 29.00 -7.64
C SER A 504 15.39 29.03 -8.08
N PHE A 505 15.71 29.64 -9.22
CA PHE A 505 17.11 29.83 -9.64
C PHE A 505 17.81 30.95 -8.87
N LEU A 506 17.10 31.98 -8.39
CA LEU A 506 17.71 33.15 -7.75
C LEU A 506 18.51 32.77 -6.50
N PRO A 507 17.99 31.96 -5.55
CA PRO A 507 18.81 31.54 -4.41
C PRO A 507 19.98 30.62 -4.78
N ARG A 508 19.89 29.90 -5.91
CA ARG A 508 20.99 29.03 -6.37
C ARG A 508 22.20 29.82 -6.85
N LEU A 509 22.01 31.03 -7.38
CA LEU A 509 23.12 31.93 -7.71
C LEU A 509 23.97 32.25 -6.46
N LEU A 510 23.35 32.27 -5.28
CA LEU A 510 24.01 32.44 -3.99
C LEU A 510 24.29 31.10 -3.27
N ARG A 511 24.37 29.99 -4.01
CA ARG A 511 24.64 28.63 -3.50
C ARG A 511 23.67 28.13 -2.42
N ARG A 512 22.46 28.70 -2.31
CA ARG A 512 21.40 28.20 -1.42
C ARG A 512 20.73 26.96 -2.03
N LYS A 513 20.30 26.02 -1.18
CA LYS A 513 19.54 24.85 -1.64
C LYS A 513 18.08 25.21 -1.83
N THR A 514 17.50 24.75 -2.93
CA THR A 514 16.12 25.03 -3.32
C THR A 514 15.37 23.75 -3.64
N ALA A 515 14.11 23.68 -3.19
CA ALA A 515 13.20 22.60 -3.54
C ALA A 515 11.91 23.20 -4.12
N VAL A 516 11.23 22.48 -5.00
CA VAL A 516 9.91 22.85 -5.53
C VAL A 516 8.93 21.71 -5.31
N THR A 517 7.75 21.98 -4.73
CA THR A 517 6.62 21.04 -4.72
C THR A 517 5.60 21.41 -5.79
N VAL A 518 5.37 20.47 -6.71
CA VAL A 518 4.38 20.57 -7.79
C VAL A 518 3.07 19.93 -7.32
N GLN A 519 2.04 20.76 -7.18
CA GLN A 519 0.71 20.36 -6.70
C GLN A 519 -0.23 19.87 -7.83
N GLY A 520 0.11 20.16 -9.09
CA GLY A 520 -0.69 19.81 -10.26
C GLY A 520 -0.22 20.54 -11.53
N LEU A 521 -0.70 20.08 -12.70
CA LEU A 521 -0.45 20.73 -13.99
C LEU A 521 -1.42 21.90 -14.18
N ASP A 522 -1.14 23.02 -13.50
CA ASP A 522 -2.08 24.15 -13.44
C ASP A 522 -2.44 24.72 -14.83
N TRP A 523 -1.58 24.59 -15.84
CA TRP A 523 -1.85 25.06 -17.20
C TRP A 523 -2.95 24.28 -17.94
N GLN A 524 -3.31 23.07 -17.47
CA GLN A 524 -4.41 22.28 -18.03
C GLN A 524 -5.78 22.74 -17.52
N ARG A 525 -5.81 23.60 -16.49
CA ARG A 525 -7.06 24.04 -15.87
C ARG A 525 -7.71 25.13 -16.72
N LYS A 526 -9.00 24.94 -17.05
CA LYS A 526 -9.81 25.85 -17.90
C LYS A 526 -9.91 27.30 -17.37
N LYS A 527 -9.63 27.52 -16.08
CA LYS A 527 -9.66 28.85 -15.45
C LYS A 527 -8.55 29.82 -15.88
N TRP A 528 -7.52 29.37 -16.59
CA TRP A 528 -6.39 30.21 -17.00
C TRP A 528 -6.47 30.55 -18.49
N GLY A 529 -6.36 31.85 -18.82
CA GLY A 529 -6.26 32.32 -20.20
C GLY A 529 -4.95 31.89 -20.89
N ARG A 530 -4.90 32.02 -22.22
CA ARG A 530 -3.78 31.53 -23.06
C ARG A 530 -2.39 31.97 -22.57
N LEU A 531 -2.24 33.25 -22.22
CA LEU A 531 -0.97 33.81 -21.74
C LEU A 531 -0.57 33.23 -20.37
N ALA A 532 -1.50 33.14 -19.42
CA ALA A 532 -1.23 32.57 -18.10
C ALA A 532 -0.88 31.07 -18.17
N SER A 533 -1.58 30.32 -19.03
CA SER A 533 -1.27 28.91 -19.29
C SER A 533 0.10 28.72 -19.92
N ALA A 534 0.52 29.60 -20.83
CA ALA A 534 1.87 29.58 -21.38
C ALA A 534 2.94 29.81 -20.31
N VAL A 535 2.75 30.81 -19.43
CA VAL A 535 3.67 31.06 -18.30
C VAL A 535 3.72 29.86 -17.34
N LEU A 536 2.58 29.23 -17.04
CA LEU A 536 2.54 28.05 -16.18
C LEU A 536 3.24 26.83 -16.80
N ARG A 537 3.21 26.66 -18.13
CA ARG A 537 4.03 25.66 -18.83
C ARG A 537 5.53 25.95 -18.70
N VAL A 538 5.92 27.21 -18.78
CA VAL A 538 7.30 27.60 -18.47
C VAL A 538 7.62 27.30 -17.00
N GLY A 539 6.68 27.54 -16.09
CA GLY A 539 6.77 27.17 -14.67
C GLY A 539 6.99 25.67 -14.43
N GLU A 540 6.36 24.81 -15.21
CA GLU A 540 6.60 23.35 -15.19
C GLU A 540 8.02 22.98 -15.67
N ARG A 541 8.50 23.60 -16.75
CA ARG A 541 9.89 23.39 -17.18
C ARG A 541 10.88 23.91 -16.12
N ALA A 542 10.54 25.03 -15.49
CA ALA A 542 11.35 25.66 -14.45
C ALA A 542 11.38 24.83 -13.16
N SER A 543 10.25 24.27 -12.73
CA SER A 543 10.20 23.37 -11.57
C SER A 543 11.12 22.18 -11.74
N MET A 544 11.45 21.78 -12.97
CA MET A 544 12.38 20.69 -13.24
C MET A 544 13.85 21.07 -13.40
N LYS A 545 14.11 22.21 -14.03
CA LYS A 545 15.49 22.63 -14.35
C LYS A 545 16.13 23.47 -13.26
N LEU A 546 15.34 24.32 -12.62
CA LEU A 546 15.85 25.39 -11.78
C LEU A 546 16.09 24.98 -10.32
N PRO A 547 15.29 24.16 -9.61
CA PRO A 547 15.59 23.84 -8.22
C PRO A 547 16.65 22.73 -8.07
N ASN A 548 17.17 22.53 -6.86
CA ASN A 548 18.02 21.38 -6.55
C ASN A 548 17.23 20.07 -6.47
N ALA A 549 15.98 20.14 -6.05
CA ALA A 549 15.09 18.99 -5.93
C ALA A 549 13.65 19.36 -6.31
N THR A 550 12.93 18.41 -6.89
CA THR A 550 11.52 18.55 -7.27
C THR A 550 10.69 17.47 -6.62
N MET A 551 9.64 17.87 -5.93
CA MET A 551 8.65 17.01 -5.28
C MET A 551 7.32 17.08 -6.05
N VAL A 552 6.64 15.95 -6.16
CA VAL A 552 5.32 15.82 -6.80
C VAL A 552 4.37 15.11 -5.85
N VAL A 553 3.10 15.51 -5.87
CA VAL A 553 2.09 15.02 -4.91
C VAL A 553 1.29 13.80 -5.39
N SER A 554 1.52 13.32 -6.61
CA SER A 554 0.89 12.11 -7.15
C SER A 554 1.86 11.29 -7.98
N GLN A 555 1.64 9.97 -8.04
CA GLN A 555 2.40 9.07 -8.90
C GLN A 555 2.17 9.39 -10.39
N THR A 556 0.98 9.86 -10.76
CA THR A 556 0.69 10.35 -12.12
C THR A 556 1.59 11.52 -12.51
N LEU A 557 1.79 12.49 -11.61
CA LEU A 557 2.74 13.60 -11.85
C LEU A 557 4.18 13.10 -11.90
N GLN A 558 4.55 12.12 -11.06
CA GLN A 558 5.88 11.51 -11.09
C GLN A 558 6.16 10.83 -12.43
N LYS A 559 5.19 10.07 -12.94
CA LYS A 559 5.22 9.42 -14.25
C LYS A 559 5.33 10.46 -15.37
N HIS A 560 4.45 11.47 -15.37
CA HIS A 560 4.49 12.59 -16.33
C HIS A 560 5.86 13.28 -16.37
N TYR A 561 6.46 13.53 -15.21
CA TYR A 561 7.77 14.18 -15.10
C TYR A 561 8.92 13.27 -15.59
N ARG A 562 8.82 11.96 -15.36
CA ARG A 562 9.78 10.97 -15.85
C ARG A 562 9.72 10.84 -17.38
N GLU A 563 8.51 10.75 -17.93
CA GLU A 563 8.28 10.58 -19.38
C GLU A 563 8.60 11.86 -20.16
N THR A 564 8.17 13.02 -19.66
CA THR A 564 8.32 14.30 -20.38
C THR A 564 9.74 14.87 -20.27
N TYR A 565 10.42 14.66 -19.15
CA TYR A 565 11.70 15.34 -18.85
C TYR A 565 12.85 14.40 -18.45
N GLY A 566 12.65 13.08 -18.41
CA GLY A 566 13.71 12.10 -18.14
C GLY A 566 14.32 12.17 -16.73
N LYS A 567 13.64 12.79 -15.76
CA LYS A 567 14.16 13.00 -14.40
C LYS A 567 13.19 12.47 -13.34
N SER A 568 13.74 11.85 -12.29
CA SER A 568 12.96 11.29 -11.18
C SER A 568 12.62 12.37 -10.15
N ALA A 569 11.39 12.88 -10.17
CA ALA A 569 10.85 13.70 -9.10
C ALA A 569 10.56 12.85 -7.84
N PHE A 570 10.71 13.45 -6.66
CA PHE A 570 10.36 12.80 -5.38
C PHE A 570 8.84 12.76 -5.23
N TYR A 571 8.27 11.56 -5.17
CA TYR A 571 6.85 11.41 -4.85
C TYR A 571 6.65 11.55 -3.35
N VAL A 572 5.93 12.60 -2.94
CA VAL A 572 5.51 12.84 -1.56
C VAL A 572 4.02 13.21 -1.58
N PRO A 573 3.12 12.26 -1.25
CA PRO A 573 1.69 12.53 -1.28
C PRO A 573 1.29 13.56 -0.21
N ASN A 574 0.18 14.26 -0.46
CA ASN A 574 -0.43 15.08 0.59
C ASN A 574 -0.96 14.18 1.72
N GLY A 575 -0.61 14.49 2.96
CA GLY A 575 -1.11 13.78 4.13
C GLY A 575 -2.50 14.26 4.56
N GLY A 576 -3.26 13.36 5.20
CA GLY A 576 -4.50 13.69 5.90
C GLY A 576 -4.32 13.64 7.42
N ILE A 577 -5.15 14.37 8.15
CA ILE A 577 -5.23 14.27 9.62
C ILE A 577 -6.35 13.28 9.94
N LEU A 578 -6.05 12.25 10.74
CA LEU A 578 -7.08 11.37 11.29
C LEU A 578 -7.95 12.18 12.25
N ARG A 579 -9.24 12.30 11.92
CA ARG A 579 -10.22 13.02 12.75
C ARG A 579 -10.99 12.02 13.60
N HIS A 580 -11.23 12.39 14.85
CA HIS A 580 -12.18 11.68 15.70
C HIS A 580 -13.60 12.14 15.37
N ARG A 581 -14.58 11.26 15.57
CA ARG A 581 -15.98 11.62 15.38
C ARG A 581 -16.36 12.75 16.33
N SER A 582 -16.79 13.87 15.77
CA SER A 582 -17.23 15.04 16.54
C SER A 582 -18.70 14.87 16.93
N GLU A 583 -19.04 15.31 18.15
CA GLU A 583 -20.42 15.35 18.61
C GLU A 583 -21.26 16.27 17.72
N PRO A 584 -22.45 15.83 17.27
CA PRO A 584 -23.26 16.60 16.34
C PRO A 584 -23.97 17.76 17.05
N ARG A 585 -23.65 18.99 16.68
CA ARG A 585 -24.27 20.22 17.19
C ARG A 585 -24.68 21.13 16.05
N ALA A 586 -23.69 21.65 15.31
CA ALA A 586 -23.93 22.54 14.17
C ALA A 586 -24.67 21.83 13.03
N ILE A 587 -24.43 20.53 12.83
CA ILE A 587 -25.13 19.80 11.78
C ILE A 587 -26.62 19.60 12.10
N LEU A 588 -27.00 19.54 13.38
CA LEU A 588 -28.39 19.44 13.81
C LEU A 588 -29.14 20.74 13.50
N GLU A 589 -28.49 21.90 13.67
CA GLU A 589 -29.03 23.21 13.27
C GLU A 589 -29.30 23.30 11.76
N TRP A 590 -28.57 22.53 10.95
CA TRP A 590 -28.78 22.43 9.50
C TRP A 590 -29.82 21.37 9.11
N GLY A 591 -30.49 20.76 10.10
CA GLY A 591 -31.46 19.70 9.91
C GLY A 591 -30.83 18.41 9.37
N LEU A 592 -29.56 18.16 9.69
CA LEU A 592 -28.83 16.96 9.30
C LEU A 592 -28.71 16.00 10.47
N GLU A 593 -29.05 14.74 10.23
CA GLU A 593 -28.88 13.67 11.21
C GLU A 593 -27.53 12.96 11.01
N PRO A 594 -26.80 12.62 12.10
CA PRO A 594 -25.56 11.86 12.01
C PRO A 594 -25.77 10.53 11.30
N GLY A 595 -24.96 10.26 10.27
CA GLY A 595 -25.03 9.02 9.49
C GLY A 595 -26.17 8.97 8.48
N LYS A 596 -26.90 10.06 8.25
CA LYS A 596 -28.01 10.13 7.27
C LYS A 596 -27.82 11.21 6.19
N TYR A 597 -26.58 11.46 5.80
CA TYR A 597 -26.30 12.26 4.62
C TYR A 597 -25.04 11.84 3.87
N ILE A 598 -25.08 12.03 2.56
CA ILE A 598 -23.94 11.96 1.65
C ILE A 598 -23.35 13.37 1.56
N LEU A 599 -22.03 13.51 1.70
CA LEU A 599 -21.37 14.81 1.73
C LEU A 599 -20.46 15.01 0.52
N PHE A 600 -20.75 16.01 -0.31
CA PHE A 600 -19.75 16.61 -1.18
C PHE A 600 -19.11 17.81 -0.47
N LEU A 601 -17.78 17.83 -0.38
CA LEU A 601 -17.03 18.99 0.11
C LEU A 601 -16.04 19.47 -0.95
N GLY A 602 -16.22 20.71 -1.39
CA GLY A 602 -15.30 21.27 -2.38
C GLY A 602 -15.77 22.56 -3.00
N ARG A 603 -15.04 23.02 -4.01
CA ARG A 603 -15.45 24.17 -4.81
C ARG A 603 -16.48 23.75 -5.83
N PHE A 604 -17.49 24.60 -6.03
CA PHE A 604 -18.48 24.42 -7.10
C PHE A 604 -17.89 24.95 -8.40
N SER A 605 -17.35 24.02 -9.17
CA SER A 605 -16.75 24.29 -10.48
C SER A 605 -17.09 23.16 -11.45
N PRO A 606 -17.31 23.42 -12.75
CA PRO A 606 -17.72 22.38 -13.71
C PRO A 606 -16.79 21.17 -13.75
N GLU A 607 -15.48 21.36 -13.54
CA GLU A 607 -14.50 20.27 -13.48
C GLU A 607 -14.67 19.31 -12.30
N LYS A 608 -15.52 19.65 -11.32
CA LYS A 608 -15.83 18.81 -10.16
C LYS A 608 -17.08 17.95 -10.34
N GLY A 609 -17.79 18.09 -11.46
CA GLY A 609 -18.92 17.21 -11.79
C GLY A 609 -20.09 17.29 -10.80
N CYS A 610 -20.21 18.37 -10.02
CA CYS A 610 -21.25 18.50 -9.00
C CYS A 610 -22.67 18.38 -9.54
N HIS A 611 -22.93 18.83 -10.78
CA HIS A 611 -24.22 18.70 -11.46
C HIS A 611 -24.60 17.22 -11.67
N LEU A 612 -23.66 16.37 -12.06
CA LEU A 612 -23.90 14.93 -12.23
C LEU A 612 -24.26 14.25 -10.90
N LEU A 613 -23.64 14.70 -9.79
CA LEU A 613 -23.98 14.20 -8.46
C LEU A 613 -25.40 14.57 -8.06
N VAL A 614 -25.80 15.82 -8.30
CA VAL A 614 -27.16 16.30 -8.06
C VAL A 614 -28.16 15.52 -8.91
N GLU A 615 -27.93 15.44 -10.23
CA GLU A 615 -28.77 14.71 -11.17
C GLU A 615 -28.90 13.24 -10.77
N ALA A 616 -27.80 12.55 -10.49
CA ALA A 616 -27.84 11.17 -10.05
C ALA A 616 -28.63 11.00 -8.74
N PHE A 617 -28.45 11.91 -7.79
CA PHE A 617 -29.13 11.84 -6.50
C PHE A 617 -30.64 12.10 -6.60
N GLU A 618 -31.08 12.96 -7.51
CA GLU A 618 -32.50 13.20 -7.77
C GLU A 618 -33.24 11.94 -8.26
N HIS A 619 -32.53 11.02 -8.92
CA HIS A 619 -33.08 9.75 -9.40
C HIS A 619 -33.09 8.63 -8.35
N ILE A 620 -32.60 8.89 -7.13
CA ILE A 620 -32.55 7.88 -6.05
C ILE A 620 -33.72 8.13 -5.10
N GLU A 621 -34.44 7.08 -4.71
CA GLU A 621 -35.42 7.13 -3.61
C GLU A 621 -34.74 6.77 -2.29
N THR A 622 -34.59 7.74 -1.39
CA THR A 622 -33.93 7.55 -0.09
C THR A 622 -34.32 8.62 0.93
N ASP A 623 -34.30 8.25 2.21
CA ASP A 623 -34.43 9.14 3.38
C ASP A 623 -33.12 9.85 3.76
N VAL A 624 -32.01 9.46 3.13
CA VAL A 624 -30.70 10.11 3.27
C VAL A 624 -30.68 11.44 2.51
N LYS A 625 -30.02 12.47 3.06
CA LYS A 625 -29.85 13.77 2.39
C LYS A 625 -28.56 13.85 1.59
N LEU A 626 -28.54 14.63 0.51
CA LEU A 626 -27.30 15.07 -0.12
C LEU A 626 -26.90 16.42 0.47
N VAL A 627 -25.67 16.55 0.96
CA VAL A 627 -25.11 17.79 1.46
C VAL A 627 -23.96 18.21 0.57
N MET A 628 -24.02 19.42 0.02
CA MET A 628 -22.97 20.02 -0.78
C MET A 628 -22.41 21.23 -0.05
N ALA A 629 -21.25 21.10 0.58
CA ALA A 629 -20.60 22.18 1.31
C ALA A 629 -19.47 22.79 0.47
N GLY A 630 -19.60 24.07 0.14
CA GLY A 630 -18.69 24.69 -0.82
C GLY A 630 -18.99 26.13 -1.19
N GLY A 631 -18.10 26.70 -2.00
CA GLY A 631 -18.29 28.03 -2.56
C GLY A 631 -17.87 28.09 -4.03
N SER A 632 -18.28 29.17 -4.70
CA SER A 632 -17.84 29.48 -6.06
C SER A 632 -16.32 29.72 -6.11
N SER A 633 -15.69 29.34 -7.22
CA SER A 633 -14.30 29.69 -7.53
C SER A 633 -14.22 30.29 -8.92
N TYR A 634 -14.62 31.56 -9.03
CA TYR A 634 -14.70 32.28 -10.30
C TYR A 634 -15.70 31.65 -11.30
N CYS A 635 -16.73 30.96 -10.80
CA CYS A 635 -17.77 30.27 -11.58
C CYS A 635 -19.15 30.52 -10.94
N ASP A 636 -19.51 31.81 -10.76
CA ASP A 636 -20.68 32.20 -9.96
C ASP A 636 -22.01 31.77 -10.59
N GLU A 637 -22.05 31.58 -11.90
CA GLU A 637 -23.20 31.07 -12.64
C GLU A 637 -23.45 29.59 -12.35
N TYR A 638 -22.43 28.74 -12.50
CA TYR A 638 -22.50 27.32 -12.17
C TYR A 638 -22.86 27.07 -10.69
N SER A 639 -22.32 27.90 -9.78
CA SER A 639 -22.72 27.82 -8.37
C SER A 639 -24.16 28.26 -8.13
N ARG A 640 -24.71 29.19 -8.93
CA ARG A 640 -26.11 29.61 -8.84
C ARG A 640 -27.04 28.50 -9.35
N GLU A 641 -26.68 27.88 -10.46
CA GLU A 641 -27.39 26.74 -11.04
C GLU A 641 -27.50 25.59 -10.03
N LEU A 642 -26.39 25.15 -9.42
CA LEU A 642 -26.46 24.08 -8.40
C LEU A 642 -27.41 24.45 -7.24
N ARG A 643 -27.45 25.73 -6.85
CA ARG A 643 -28.32 26.20 -5.77
C ARG A 643 -29.81 26.16 -6.11
N THR A 644 -30.20 26.08 -7.38
CA THR A 644 -31.63 25.89 -7.73
C THR A 644 -32.14 24.51 -7.36
N HIS A 645 -31.26 23.53 -7.18
CA HIS A 645 -31.60 22.18 -6.73
C HIS A 645 -31.67 22.05 -5.19
N ALA A 646 -31.40 23.12 -4.44
CA ALA A 646 -31.49 23.09 -2.99
C ALA A 646 -32.95 22.91 -2.54
N GLY A 647 -33.18 21.97 -1.63
CA GLY A 647 -34.51 21.61 -1.14
C GLY A 647 -34.46 20.81 0.16
N GLU A 648 -35.49 20.01 0.41
CA GLU A 648 -35.55 19.17 1.61
C GLU A 648 -34.50 18.05 1.59
N ARG A 649 -34.32 17.42 0.41
CA ARG A 649 -33.42 16.29 0.17
C ARG A 649 -31.98 16.71 -0.16
N ILE A 650 -31.78 17.89 -0.74
CA ILE A 650 -30.46 18.40 -1.15
C ILE A 650 -30.18 19.70 -0.38
N ARG A 651 -29.16 19.70 0.47
CA ARG A 651 -28.73 20.86 1.25
C ARG A 651 -27.42 21.40 0.70
N ILE A 652 -27.43 22.65 0.25
CA ILE A 652 -26.23 23.33 -0.23
C ILE A 652 -25.79 24.34 0.80
N LEU A 653 -24.65 24.07 1.43
CA LEU A 653 -24.02 24.91 2.44
C LEU A 653 -22.94 25.77 1.79
N ASP A 654 -22.75 26.97 2.34
CA ASP A 654 -21.61 27.80 2.00
C ASP A 654 -20.29 27.20 2.52
N TRP A 655 -19.20 27.97 2.45
CA TRP A 655 -17.90 27.53 2.94
C TRP A 655 -17.94 27.18 4.45
N VAL A 656 -17.77 25.89 4.76
CA VAL A 656 -17.70 25.39 6.14
C VAL A 656 -16.23 25.21 6.54
N SER A 657 -15.88 25.66 7.76
CA SER A 657 -14.53 25.51 8.31
C SER A 657 -14.56 25.32 9.83
N GLY A 658 -13.42 24.98 10.42
CA GLY A 658 -13.29 24.78 11.87
C GLY A 658 -14.05 23.54 12.37
N GLU A 659 -14.55 23.59 13.61
CA GLU A 659 -15.24 22.47 14.25
C GLU A 659 -16.51 22.04 13.49
N LYS A 660 -17.24 22.99 12.89
CA LYS A 660 -18.42 22.68 12.07
C LYS A 660 -18.08 21.81 10.86
N LEU A 661 -16.88 21.99 10.29
CA LEU A 661 -16.40 21.14 9.20
C LEU A 661 -16.04 19.74 9.71
N ASP A 662 -15.50 19.64 10.92
CA ASP A 662 -15.18 18.37 11.56
C ASP A 662 -16.45 17.58 11.87
N GLU A 663 -17.49 18.24 12.41
CA GLU A 663 -18.81 17.65 12.61
C GLU A 663 -19.44 17.16 11.30
N LEU A 664 -19.39 17.98 10.25
CA LEU A 664 -19.95 17.65 8.95
C LEU A 664 -19.22 16.48 8.27
N LEU A 665 -17.90 16.43 8.35
CA LEU A 665 -17.13 15.34 7.74
C LEU A 665 -17.27 14.03 8.52
N THR A 666 -17.24 14.10 9.85
CA THR A 666 -17.15 12.88 10.68
C THR A 666 -18.49 12.22 10.97
N ASN A 667 -19.59 12.92 10.70
CA ASN A 667 -20.95 12.39 10.80
C ASN A 667 -21.59 12.11 9.44
N ALA A 668 -20.88 12.29 8.33
CA ALA A 668 -21.37 11.88 7.02
C ALA A 668 -21.48 10.35 6.94
N MET A 669 -22.51 9.86 6.25
CA MET A 669 -22.66 8.44 5.92
C MET A 669 -21.64 8.03 4.86
N VAL A 670 -21.47 8.89 3.87
CA VAL A 670 -20.57 8.75 2.72
C VAL A 670 -20.00 10.13 2.39
N PHE A 671 -18.72 10.20 2.00
CA PHE A 671 -18.02 11.41 1.60
C PHE A 671 -17.46 11.28 0.17
#